data_AF-A0A3M1BFI3-F1
#
_entry.id   AF-A0A3M1BFI3-F1
#
_cell.length_a   1.000
_cell.length_b   1.000
_cell.length_c   1.000
_cell.angle_alpha   90.00
_cell.angle_beta   90.00
_cell.angle_gamma   90.00
#
_symmetry.space_group_name_H-M   'P 1'
#
loop_
_entity.id
_entity.type
_entity.pdbx_description
1 polymer ?
#
loop_
_entity_poly.entity_id
_entity_poly.type
_entity_poly.pdbx_seq_one_letter_code
_entity_poly.pdbx_strand_id
1 'polypeptide(L)'
;MVWEHDYVPPRKHEEIHATLAQEAKSLGFECDPQCNQWTRLYRLPRVIRGGQALDLPMALDHGPPLDLDTLTLLPPESAKAPSKDIPMPRLAACEALVWSEGKLTVWGEKAAKWLRGRPVVKALEQYPPFPLVAERNPTLMSWAASAAAMLYGNIGTTPEHIFGILGPVAVQSQRPEDRDLLPETWRAILWAWSQEEAAKERAEKARAEVKDRLGEDALDRVVVRVGRGRYFALHRDGYYSPLELDREILLGQLRRNGILGPGCLIDDLVVTNRGPRPIQVNEVLNRHCLAVNPPIIKRPGDPSKGFLEGGSLVFGSYHRNPDLTPEFNDDVDEWLRRFFGTKYDLVCRWLGLSLAFERGPICALSIASPPGTGKGLLVQGLVETTVPATVGTGSVFGRWQYALDETPWIHVDEGWPEGIADLHNKFRKLISGTPIEVEQKYRAPRIVQCSPRVVFTANNREVVERLFTCPGTGKNDVDAVAQRVFHLDCDGAAAEFLRDRGSYAFTRGWVAGYAGEQSDFVLARHLLALYEEHKDAPAMGRFLMENLTNPKLIQWLSMKSDKISMVAHALMILQDKNELEGGEWVTAGQVQATLEKYRISPKPMTLMEVGRHLRLLTVEKDSNRRRRVDLEKVQFYRNEWQGAEAHDPVH
;
A
#
# COMPACT_ATOMS: atom_id res chain seq x y z
N MET A 1 -15.22 47.35 -26.11
CA MET A 1 -14.89 48.52 -26.95
C MET A 1 -14.04 48.05 -28.12
N VAL A 2 -14.50 48.21 -29.36
CA VAL A 2 -13.69 47.96 -30.57
C VAL A 2 -13.09 49.31 -31.00
N TRP A 3 -11.77 49.40 -31.09
CA TRP A 3 -11.06 50.64 -31.46
C TRP A 3 -10.59 50.57 -32.92
N GLU A 4 -11.03 51.50 -33.76
CA GLU A 4 -10.61 51.67 -35.16
C GLU A 4 -9.50 52.72 -35.29
N HIS A 5 -8.26 52.38 -34.93
CA HIS A 5 -7.10 53.24 -35.23
C HIS A 5 -5.93 52.47 -35.87
N ASP A 6 -5.08 53.22 -36.57
CA ASP A 6 -3.81 52.78 -37.15
C ASP A 6 -2.84 52.25 -36.09
N TYR A 7 -1.85 51.47 -36.52
CA TYR A 7 -0.82 50.94 -35.62
C TYR A 7 -0.11 52.05 -34.84
N VAL A 8 -0.01 51.90 -33.51
CA VAL A 8 0.62 52.91 -32.65
C VAL A 8 1.85 52.37 -31.90
N PRO A 9 2.87 53.21 -31.64
CA PRO A 9 4.07 52.79 -30.92
C PRO A 9 3.77 52.35 -29.47
N PRO A 10 4.60 51.51 -28.84
CA PRO A 10 4.34 50.97 -27.50
C PRO A 10 4.13 52.03 -26.43
N ARG A 11 4.82 53.18 -26.53
CA ARG A 11 4.66 54.32 -25.62
C ARG A 11 3.26 54.91 -25.65
N LYS A 12 2.69 55.10 -26.85
CA LYS A 12 1.32 55.61 -27.00
C LYS A 12 0.29 54.57 -26.50
N HIS A 13 0.61 53.28 -26.59
CA HIS A 13 -0.20 52.23 -25.98
C HIS A 13 -0.15 52.22 -24.44
N GLU A 14 1.02 52.46 -23.84
CA GLU A 14 1.12 52.62 -22.38
C GLU A 14 0.26 53.79 -21.89
N GLU A 15 0.24 54.91 -22.64
CA GLU A 15 -0.60 56.07 -22.37
C GLU A 15 -2.10 55.72 -22.50
N ILE A 16 -2.52 55.03 -23.57
CA ILE A 16 -3.91 54.56 -23.74
C ILE A 16 -4.32 53.62 -22.59
N HIS A 17 -3.45 52.68 -22.22
CA HIS A 17 -3.73 51.74 -21.12
C HIS A 17 -3.87 52.47 -19.78
N ALA A 18 -3.00 53.44 -19.49
CA ALA A 18 -3.09 54.24 -18.28
C ALA A 18 -4.42 55.00 -18.19
N THR A 19 -4.88 55.58 -19.32
CA THR A 19 -6.20 56.23 -19.41
C THR A 19 -7.33 55.25 -19.16
N LEU A 20 -7.30 54.06 -19.79
CA LEU A 20 -8.32 53.03 -19.59
C LEU A 20 -8.38 52.50 -18.16
N ALA A 21 -7.23 52.30 -17.52
CA ALA A 21 -7.16 51.89 -16.12
C ALA A 21 -7.73 52.99 -15.20
N GLN A 22 -7.49 54.26 -15.52
CA GLN A 22 -8.04 55.40 -14.78
C GLN A 22 -9.55 55.54 -14.98
N GLU A 23 -10.06 55.30 -16.18
CA GLU A 23 -11.51 55.26 -16.48
C GLU A 23 -12.21 54.07 -15.80
N ALA A 24 -11.62 52.87 -15.84
CA ALA A 24 -12.16 51.72 -15.12
C ALA A 24 -12.22 52.00 -13.61
N LYS A 25 -11.19 52.62 -13.05
CA LYS A 25 -11.17 53.05 -11.64
C LYS A 25 -12.26 54.08 -11.32
N SER A 26 -12.54 55.04 -12.22
CA SER A 26 -13.60 56.04 -12.00
C SER A 26 -15.01 55.42 -12.08
N LEU A 27 -15.16 54.29 -12.77
CA LEU A 27 -16.38 53.49 -12.83
C LEU A 27 -16.54 52.51 -11.64
N GLY A 28 -15.62 52.53 -10.67
CA GLY A 28 -15.70 51.71 -9.45
C GLY A 28 -15.04 50.33 -9.56
N PHE A 29 -14.34 50.04 -10.66
CA PHE A 29 -13.56 48.80 -10.76
C PHE A 29 -12.24 48.92 -9.99
N GLU A 30 -11.96 47.94 -9.12
CA GLU A 30 -10.64 47.81 -8.52
C GLU A 30 -9.66 47.22 -9.54
N CYS A 31 -8.87 48.10 -10.18
CA CYS A 31 -7.73 47.66 -10.98
C CYS A 31 -6.53 47.37 -10.08
N ASP A 32 -5.91 46.20 -10.23
CA ASP A 32 -4.64 45.89 -9.57
C ASP A 32 -3.59 46.95 -9.97
N PRO A 33 -3.06 47.76 -9.04
CA PRO A 33 -2.08 48.80 -9.34
C PRO A 33 -0.76 48.22 -9.90
N GLN A 34 -0.50 46.92 -9.73
CA GLN A 34 0.64 46.23 -10.32
C GLN A 34 0.41 45.79 -11.77
N CYS A 35 -0.83 45.84 -12.26
CA CYS A 35 -1.21 45.52 -13.63
C CYS A 35 -1.03 46.72 -14.58
N ASN A 36 0.08 47.43 -14.46
CA ASN A 36 0.45 48.52 -15.38
C ASN A 36 1.06 48.00 -16.70
N GLN A 37 1.29 46.70 -16.82
CA GLN A 37 1.79 46.05 -18.03
C GLN A 37 0.62 45.54 -18.88
N TRP A 38 0.25 46.31 -19.90
CA TRP A 38 -0.78 45.92 -20.88
C TRP A 38 -0.53 44.53 -21.50
N THR A 39 0.72 44.06 -21.54
CA THR A 39 1.07 42.73 -22.07
C THR A 39 0.62 41.55 -21.21
N ARG A 40 0.19 41.75 -19.95
CA ARG A 40 -0.14 40.66 -19.01
C ARG A 40 -1.61 40.22 -19.03
N LEU A 41 -2.56 41.11 -19.34
CA LEU A 41 -4.00 40.82 -19.29
C LEU A 41 -4.66 40.71 -20.67
N TYR A 42 -4.29 41.57 -21.62
CA TYR A 42 -4.82 41.57 -23.00
C TYR A 42 -3.91 42.43 -23.89
N ARG A 43 -3.57 41.97 -25.10
CA ARG A 43 -2.87 42.85 -26.04
C ARG A 43 -3.88 43.77 -26.72
N LEU A 44 -3.65 45.08 -26.64
CA LEU A 44 -4.37 46.02 -27.50
C LEU A 44 -4.04 45.69 -28.97
N PRO A 45 -5.02 45.69 -29.88
CA PRO A 45 -4.77 45.41 -31.29
C PRO A 45 -3.78 46.43 -31.89
N ARG A 46 -2.93 45.97 -32.81
CA ARG A 46 -2.08 46.80 -33.70
C ARG A 46 -0.89 47.54 -33.03
N VAL A 47 -0.09 46.83 -32.23
CA VAL A 47 1.19 47.35 -31.70
C VAL A 47 2.32 47.13 -32.71
N ILE A 48 3.12 48.15 -33.03
CA ILE A 48 4.39 47.98 -33.77
C ILE A 48 5.56 48.02 -32.79
N ARG A 49 6.46 47.03 -32.84
CA ARG A 49 7.71 47.02 -32.08
C ARG A 49 8.88 46.74 -33.03
N GLY A 50 9.84 47.68 -33.09
CA GLY A 50 11.00 47.54 -33.98
C GLY A 50 10.66 47.49 -35.47
N GLY A 51 9.59 48.18 -35.90
CA GLY A 51 9.15 48.20 -37.30
C GLY A 51 8.32 46.98 -37.74
N GLN A 52 8.13 45.99 -36.87
CA GLN A 52 7.23 44.87 -37.12
C GLN A 52 5.92 45.04 -36.34
N ALA A 53 4.80 44.79 -37.02
CA ALA A 53 3.53 44.56 -36.35
C ALA A 53 3.66 43.33 -35.45
N LEU A 54 3.30 43.45 -34.18
CA LEU A 54 3.20 42.32 -33.28
C LEU A 54 1.83 41.69 -33.47
N ASP A 55 1.80 40.47 -34.00
CA ASP A 55 0.56 39.70 -34.07
C ASP A 55 -0.04 39.52 -32.66
N LEU A 56 -1.38 39.54 -32.60
CA LEU A 56 -2.11 39.17 -31.39
C LEU A 56 -1.76 37.70 -31.12
N PRO A 57 -1.22 37.34 -29.93
CA PRO A 57 -0.93 35.95 -29.60
C PRO A 57 -2.20 35.10 -29.55
N MET A 58 -3.35 35.76 -29.45
CA MET A 58 -4.67 35.17 -29.53
C MET A 58 -5.63 36.26 -30.06
N ALA A 59 -6.02 36.19 -31.33
CA ALA A 59 -7.26 36.84 -31.75
C ALA A 59 -8.39 36.03 -31.10
N LEU A 60 -9.07 36.59 -30.11
CA LEU A 60 -10.33 36.01 -29.66
C LEU A 60 -11.35 36.26 -30.76
N ASP A 61 -11.37 35.36 -31.75
CA ASP A 61 -12.41 35.35 -32.77
C ASP A 61 -13.75 35.07 -32.06
N HIS A 62 -14.54 36.13 -31.91
CA HIS A 62 -15.98 36.09 -31.62
C HIS A 62 -16.44 35.09 -30.54
N GLY A 63 -15.75 35.03 -29.40
CA GLY A 63 -16.36 34.49 -28.19
C GLY A 63 -17.53 35.37 -27.73
N PRO A 64 -18.58 34.83 -27.07
CA PRO A 64 -19.59 35.65 -26.45
C PRO A 64 -18.93 36.64 -25.48
N PRO A 65 -19.46 37.87 -25.35
CA PRO A 65 -18.93 38.85 -24.41
C PRO A 65 -18.79 38.21 -23.03
N LEU A 66 -17.64 38.44 -22.39
CA LEU A 66 -17.40 37.96 -21.04
C LEU A 66 -18.50 38.53 -20.14
N ASP A 67 -19.37 37.65 -19.62
CA ASP A 67 -20.44 38.06 -18.72
C ASP A 67 -19.84 38.33 -17.34
N LEU A 68 -19.55 39.61 -17.08
CA LEU A 68 -18.90 40.07 -15.86
C LEU A 68 -19.72 39.75 -14.60
N ASP A 69 -21.03 39.55 -14.73
CA ASP A 69 -21.93 39.23 -13.61
C ASP A 69 -21.81 37.76 -13.18
N THR A 70 -21.27 36.90 -14.05
CA THR A 70 -21.06 35.46 -13.78
C THR A 70 -19.66 35.13 -13.27
N LEU A 71 -18.73 36.08 -13.34
CA LEU A 71 -17.37 35.88 -12.86
C LEU A 71 -17.35 35.97 -11.34
N THR A 72 -17.08 34.83 -10.69
CA THR A 72 -16.71 34.84 -9.28
C THR A 72 -15.33 35.48 -9.16
N LEU A 73 -15.30 36.76 -8.79
CA LEU A 73 -14.06 37.47 -8.48
C LEU A 73 -13.44 36.80 -7.26
N LEU A 74 -12.38 36.00 -7.49
CA LEU A 74 -11.51 35.60 -6.40
C LEU A 74 -10.96 36.88 -5.77
N PRO A 75 -10.98 37.02 -4.43
CA PRO A 75 -10.34 38.15 -3.78
C PRO A 75 -8.89 38.20 -4.27
N PRO A 76 -8.37 39.38 -4.65
CA PRO A 76 -7.00 39.48 -5.13
C PRO A 76 -6.08 38.94 -4.04
N GLU A 77 -5.45 37.79 -4.28
CA GLU A 77 -4.27 37.42 -3.52
C GLU A 77 -3.21 38.45 -3.85
N SER A 78 -3.11 39.49 -3.02
CA SER A 78 -2.07 40.50 -3.15
C SER A 78 -0.74 39.84 -2.80
N ALA A 79 -0.15 39.11 -3.74
CA ALA A 79 1.23 38.73 -3.68
C ALA A 79 2.03 40.03 -3.92
N LYS A 80 2.21 40.83 -2.85
CA LYS A 80 3.21 41.89 -2.87
C LYS A 80 4.54 41.21 -3.13
N ALA A 81 5.06 41.33 -4.35
CA ALA A 81 6.44 41.00 -4.60
C ALA A 81 7.26 41.75 -3.55
N PRO A 82 8.07 41.07 -2.73
CA PRO A 82 8.79 41.71 -1.65
C PRO A 82 9.84 42.66 -2.25
N SER A 83 9.47 43.90 -2.57
CA SER A 83 10.45 44.89 -3.02
C SER A 83 11.09 45.50 -1.79
N LYS A 84 12.37 45.19 -1.56
CA LYS A 84 13.17 45.92 -0.59
C LYS A 84 13.45 47.31 -1.16
N ASP A 85 13.08 48.36 -0.45
CA ASP A 85 13.47 49.74 -0.78
C ASP A 85 14.92 49.98 -0.35
N ILE A 86 15.86 49.33 -1.05
CA ILE A 86 17.30 49.61 -0.88
C ILE A 86 17.67 50.71 -1.88
N PRO A 87 18.17 51.86 -1.42
CA PRO A 87 18.56 52.93 -2.33
C PRO A 87 19.68 52.45 -3.26
N MET A 88 19.64 52.90 -4.51
CA MET A 88 20.65 52.51 -5.50
C MET A 88 22.04 52.99 -5.05
N PRO A 89 23.02 52.08 -4.91
CA PRO A 89 24.38 52.44 -4.52
C PRO A 89 25.10 53.18 -5.65
N ARG A 90 26.21 53.84 -5.34
CA ARG A 90 27.09 54.43 -6.36
C ARG A 90 27.78 53.31 -7.14
N LEU A 91 27.64 53.32 -8.46
CA LEU A 91 28.21 52.28 -9.33
C LEU A 91 29.70 52.02 -9.08
N ALA A 92 30.52 53.08 -8.99
CA ALA A 92 31.96 52.95 -8.75
C ALA A 92 32.30 52.21 -7.44
N ALA A 93 31.47 52.36 -6.39
CA ALA A 93 31.65 51.63 -5.15
C ALA A 93 31.33 50.14 -5.31
N CYS A 94 30.31 49.80 -6.12
CA CYS A 94 29.94 48.43 -6.43
C CYS A 94 30.94 47.76 -7.38
N GLU A 95 31.45 48.48 -8.37
CA GLU A 95 32.52 48.01 -9.25
C GLU A 95 33.76 47.65 -8.44
N ALA A 96 34.14 48.46 -7.44
CA ALA A 96 35.28 48.18 -6.57
C ALA A 96 35.14 46.86 -5.75
N LEU A 97 33.92 46.33 -5.59
CA LEU A 97 33.70 45.01 -4.98
C LEU A 97 34.10 43.88 -5.93
N VAL A 98 33.97 44.11 -7.24
CA VAL A 98 34.15 43.09 -8.29
C VAL A 98 35.50 43.21 -8.98
N TRP A 99 35.99 44.43 -9.21
CA TRP A 99 37.30 44.73 -9.81
C TRP A 99 38.14 45.66 -8.94
N SER A 100 39.46 45.48 -8.99
CA SER A 100 40.48 46.36 -8.43
C SER A 100 41.57 46.54 -9.48
N GLU A 101 41.88 47.79 -9.85
CA GLU A 101 42.91 48.12 -10.85
C GLU A 101 42.72 47.38 -12.20
N GLY A 102 41.46 47.22 -12.63
CA GLY A 102 41.12 46.53 -13.88
C GLY A 102 41.23 44.99 -13.83
N LYS A 103 41.55 44.41 -12.67
CA LYS A 103 41.55 42.96 -12.44
C LYS A 103 40.40 42.56 -11.52
N LEU A 104 39.90 41.33 -11.64
CA LEU A 104 38.89 40.83 -10.71
C LEU A 104 39.45 40.80 -9.29
N THR A 105 38.65 41.20 -8.32
CA THR A 105 38.97 41.00 -6.90
C THR A 105 38.93 39.50 -6.58
N VAL A 106 39.41 39.13 -5.37
CA VAL A 106 39.28 37.73 -4.88
C VAL A 106 37.82 37.26 -4.89
N TRP A 107 36.87 38.16 -4.63
CA TRP A 107 35.45 37.86 -4.77
C TRP A 107 35.05 37.71 -6.24
N GLY A 108 35.47 38.62 -7.12
CA GLY A 108 35.20 38.58 -8.56
C GLY A 108 35.68 37.28 -9.23
N GLU A 109 36.86 36.79 -8.86
CA GLU A 109 37.38 35.49 -9.35
C GLU A 109 36.52 34.29 -8.90
N LYS A 110 35.98 34.34 -7.68
CA LYS A 110 35.05 33.31 -7.17
C LYS A 110 33.71 33.40 -7.89
N ALA A 111 33.17 34.61 -8.06
CA ALA A 111 31.94 34.85 -8.81
C ALA A 111 32.06 34.36 -10.26
N ALA A 112 33.18 34.62 -10.94
CA ALA A 112 33.45 34.10 -12.29
C ALA A 112 33.41 32.57 -12.35
N LYS A 113 33.95 31.88 -11.34
CA LYS A 113 33.89 30.41 -11.24
C LYS A 113 32.45 29.92 -11.04
N TRP A 114 31.68 30.56 -10.16
CA TRP A 114 30.29 30.20 -9.89
C TRP A 114 29.36 30.47 -11.08
N LEU A 115 29.58 31.56 -11.82
CA LEU A 115 28.78 31.94 -12.99
C LEU A 115 29.18 31.21 -14.28
N ARG A 116 30.21 30.35 -14.25
CA ARG A 116 30.71 29.65 -15.43
C ARG A 116 29.59 28.90 -16.17
N GLY A 117 29.49 29.14 -17.48
CA GLY A 117 28.45 28.54 -18.34
C GLY A 117 27.12 29.31 -18.34
N ARG A 118 26.99 30.39 -17.57
CA ARG A 118 25.83 31.30 -17.62
C ARG A 118 26.10 32.49 -18.55
N PRO A 119 25.09 33.02 -19.25
CA PRO A 119 25.27 34.19 -20.12
C PRO A 119 25.87 35.41 -19.40
N VAL A 120 25.48 35.63 -18.13
CA VAL A 120 25.93 36.75 -17.30
C VAL A 120 27.43 36.72 -16.99
N VAL A 121 28.12 35.58 -17.12
CA VAL A 121 29.58 35.52 -16.90
C VAL A 121 30.35 36.43 -17.85
N LYS A 122 29.81 36.67 -19.06
CA LYS A 122 30.44 37.55 -20.06
C LYS A 122 30.50 39.01 -19.57
N ALA A 123 29.59 39.40 -18.67
CA ALA A 123 29.62 40.72 -18.03
C ALA A 123 30.87 40.93 -17.16
N LEU A 124 31.52 39.86 -16.70
CA LEU A 124 32.77 39.94 -15.94
C LEU A 124 34.01 40.14 -16.83
N GLU A 125 33.93 39.80 -18.12
CA GLU A 125 35.09 39.72 -19.01
C GLU A 125 35.16 40.86 -20.03
N GLN A 126 34.03 41.21 -20.66
CA GLN A 126 34.03 42.07 -21.86
C GLN A 126 32.96 43.16 -21.87
N TYR A 127 32.15 43.24 -20.80
CA TYR A 127 30.98 44.14 -20.73
C TYR A 127 30.14 44.12 -22.03
N PRO A 128 29.66 42.95 -22.50
CA PRO A 128 28.87 42.88 -23.72
C PRO A 128 27.65 43.79 -23.61
N PRO A 129 27.37 44.67 -24.59
CA PRO A 129 26.19 45.53 -24.54
C PRO A 129 24.92 44.68 -24.53
N PHE A 130 23.88 45.17 -23.87
CA PHE A 130 22.56 44.58 -23.96
C PHE A 130 22.09 44.53 -25.42
N PRO A 131 21.31 43.51 -25.82
CA PRO A 131 20.73 43.44 -27.15
C PRO A 131 19.76 44.61 -27.41
N LEU A 132 19.29 44.71 -28.66
CA LEU A 132 18.41 45.79 -29.13
C LEU A 132 17.24 46.07 -28.17
N VAL A 133 16.70 47.30 -28.23
CA VAL A 133 15.66 47.84 -27.31
C VAL A 133 14.49 46.86 -27.05
N ALA A 134 14.15 45.99 -28.01
CA ALA A 134 13.08 45.00 -27.85
C ALA A 134 13.42 43.83 -26.88
N GLU A 135 14.69 43.43 -26.80
CA GLU A 135 15.14 42.28 -26.00
C GLU A 135 15.80 42.69 -24.68
N ARG A 136 16.12 43.97 -24.52
CA ARG A 136 16.87 44.51 -23.37
C ARG A 136 16.30 44.12 -22.01
N ASN A 137 15.03 44.40 -21.76
CA ASN A 137 14.41 44.12 -20.45
C ASN A 137 14.37 42.61 -20.12
N PRO A 138 13.93 41.72 -21.04
CA PRO A 138 14.05 40.28 -20.85
C PRO A 138 15.47 39.80 -20.57
N THR A 139 16.47 40.31 -21.30
CA THR A 139 17.88 39.94 -21.10
C THR A 139 18.39 40.40 -19.74
N LEU A 140 18.13 41.64 -19.35
CA LEU A 140 18.50 42.19 -18.05
C LEU A 140 17.88 41.37 -16.91
N MET A 141 16.57 41.10 -16.99
CA MET A 141 15.88 40.28 -15.98
C MET A 141 16.44 38.86 -15.91
N SER A 142 16.73 38.25 -17.06
CA SER A 142 17.35 36.92 -17.15
C SER A 142 18.74 36.90 -16.52
N TRP A 143 19.57 37.93 -16.76
CA TRP A 143 20.91 38.02 -16.19
C TRP A 143 20.88 38.31 -14.69
N ALA A 144 20.01 39.22 -14.24
CA ALA A 144 19.82 39.52 -12.83
C ALA A 144 19.33 38.28 -12.07
N ALA A 145 18.34 37.55 -12.59
CA ALA A 145 17.85 36.29 -12.03
C ALA A 145 18.94 35.22 -12.01
N SER A 146 19.67 35.04 -13.12
CA SER A 146 20.75 34.05 -13.19
C SER A 146 21.90 34.37 -12.23
N ALA A 147 22.21 35.65 -12.02
CA ALA A 147 23.25 36.06 -11.08
C ALA A 147 22.78 35.86 -9.63
N ALA A 148 21.56 36.29 -9.30
CA ALA A 148 20.97 36.10 -7.98
C ALA A 148 20.91 34.62 -7.59
N ALA A 149 20.36 33.75 -8.46
CA ALA A 149 20.24 32.32 -8.19
C ALA A 149 21.59 31.61 -7.92
N MET A 150 22.68 32.09 -8.52
CA MET A 150 24.01 31.47 -8.36
C MET A 150 24.82 32.09 -7.22
N LEU A 151 24.59 33.37 -6.93
CA LEU A 151 25.41 34.15 -6.01
C LEU A 151 24.77 34.34 -4.64
N TYR A 152 23.44 34.25 -4.53
CA TYR A 152 22.69 34.34 -3.30
C TYR A 152 23.12 33.25 -2.29
N GLY A 153 23.21 33.62 -1.00
CA GLY A 153 23.63 32.72 0.08
C GLY A 153 25.15 32.48 0.20
N ASN A 154 25.97 32.94 -0.75
CA ASN A 154 27.42 32.91 -0.61
C ASN A 154 27.89 33.96 0.41
N ILE A 155 28.85 33.59 1.27
CA ILE A 155 29.34 34.45 2.36
C ILE A 155 29.86 35.78 1.80
N GLY A 156 29.31 36.89 2.31
CA GLY A 156 29.72 38.25 1.96
C GLY A 156 29.10 38.79 0.66
N THR A 157 28.33 38.00 -0.08
CA THR A 157 27.67 38.46 -1.30
C THR A 157 26.39 39.22 -0.98
N THR A 158 26.19 40.34 -1.68
CA THR A 158 25.03 41.23 -1.53
C THR A 158 24.52 41.67 -2.91
N PRO A 159 23.32 42.30 -3.04
CA PRO A 159 22.83 42.85 -4.30
C PRO A 159 23.81 43.82 -4.98
N GLU A 160 24.56 44.59 -4.20
CA GLU A 160 25.60 45.52 -4.67
C GLU A 160 26.69 44.83 -5.46
N HIS A 161 27.02 43.58 -5.13
CA HIS A 161 28.00 42.81 -5.88
C HIS A 161 27.47 42.45 -7.27
N ILE A 162 26.19 42.05 -7.37
CA ILE A 162 25.55 41.79 -8.66
C ILE A 162 25.42 43.08 -9.48
N PHE A 163 25.16 44.20 -8.81
CA PHE A 163 25.12 45.52 -9.45
C PHE A 163 26.49 45.96 -9.94
N GLY A 164 27.56 45.62 -9.21
CA GLY A 164 28.93 45.75 -9.70
C GLY A 164 29.11 45.00 -11.02
N ILE A 165 28.59 43.78 -11.16
CA ILE A 165 28.70 43.00 -12.40
C ILE A 165 27.90 43.63 -13.56
N LEU A 166 26.64 44.01 -13.32
CA LEU A 166 25.69 44.40 -14.38
C LEU A 166 25.64 45.90 -14.67
N GLY A 167 26.02 46.75 -13.71
CA GLY A 167 25.99 48.20 -13.84
C GLY A 167 26.89 48.76 -14.96
N PRO A 168 28.14 48.29 -15.13
CA PRO A 168 29.00 48.74 -16.24
C PRO A 168 28.39 48.38 -17.60
N VAL A 169 27.77 47.20 -17.71
CA VAL A 169 27.04 46.77 -18.90
C VAL A 169 25.88 47.73 -19.19
N ALA A 170 25.13 48.15 -18.17
CA ALA A 170 24.05 49.11 -18.31
C ALA A 170 24.54 50.47 -18.82
N VAL A 171 25.64 51.00 -18.26
CA VAL A 171 26.26 52.26 -18.73
C VAL A 171 26.71 52.15 -20.19
N GLN A 172 27.40 51.07 -20.55
CA GLN A 172 27.86 50.86 -21.92
C GLN A 172 26.72 50.68 -22.92
N SER A 173 25.58 50.17 -22.47
CA SER A 173 24.39 49.95 -23.29
C SER A 173 23.45 51.15 -23.37
N GLN A 174 23.73 52.21 -22.60
CA GLN A 174 22.91 53.41 -22.54
C GLN A 174 23.01 54.18 -23.86
N ARG A 175 21.86 54.45 -24.49
CA ARG A 175 21.77 55.38 -25.62
C ARG A 175 21.16 56.71 -25.17
N PRO A 176 21.45 57.83 -25.85
CA PRO A 176 20.89 59.15 -25.50
C PRO A 176 19.36 59.20 -25.44
N GLU A 177 18.70 58.39 -26.27
CA GLU A 177 17.24 58.30 -26.37
C GLU A 177 16.58 57.34 -25.36
N ASP A 178 17.38 56.55 -24.65
CA ASP A 178 16.89 55.52 -23.72
C ASP A 178 16.62 56.09 -22.32
N ARG A 179 15.72 55.44 -21.57
CA ARG A 179 15.59 55.67 -20.12
C ARG A 179 16.90 55.29 -19.43
N ASP A 180 17.18 55.89 -18.27
CA ASP A 180 18.35 55.54 -17.46
C ASP A 180 18.30 54.06 -17.06
N LEU A 181 19.25 53.28 -17.57
CA LEU A 181 19.33 51.84 -17.37
C LEU A 181 19.88 51.44 -16.01
N LEU A 182 20.53 52.35 -15.28
CA LEU A 182 21.10 52.03 -13.97
C LEU A 182 19.99 51.77 -12.92
N PRO A 183 19.00 52.66 -12.73
CA PRO A 183 17.86 52.37 -11.85
C PRO A 183 17.04 51.15 -12.29
N GLU A 184 16.96 50.85 -13.59
CA GLU A 184 16.29 49.65 -14.09
C GLU A 184 17.05 48.37 -13.72
N THR A 185 18.37 48.39 -13.88
CA THR A 185 19.25 47.27 -13.54
C THR A 185 19.25 47.01 -12.04
N TRP A 186 19.30 48.06 -11.22
CA TRP A 186 19.20 47.93 -9.77
C TRP A 186 17.86 47.31 -9.34
N ARG A 187 16.73 47.78 -9.90
CA ARG A 187 15.40 47.21 -9.63
C ARG A 187 15.30 45.74 -10.04
N ALA A 188 15.85 45.37 -11.19
CA ALA A 188 15.87 43.97 -11.64
C ALA A 188 16.64 43.05 -10.68
N ILE A 189 17.78 43.53 -10.17
CA ILE A 189 18.61 42.79 -9.19
C ILE A 189 17.87 42.66 -7.85
N LEU A 190 17.31 43.74 -7.32
CA LEU A 190 16.55 43.68 -6.06
C LEU A 190 15.35 42.76 -6.17
N TRP A 191 14.63 42.81 -7.30
CA TRP A 191 13.54 41.88 -7.57
C TRP A 191 14.04 40.43 -7.56
N ALA A 192 15.09 40.11 -8.33
CA ALA A 192 15.64 38.76 -8.40
C ALA A 192 16.13 38.26 -7.02
N TRP A 193 16.84 39.11 -6.28
CA TRP A 193 17.32 38.80 -4.94
C TRP A 193 16.18 38.52 -3.97
N SER A 194 15.11 39.32 -4.02
CA SER A 194 13.94 39.13 -3.15
C SER A 194 13.21 37.80 -3.43
N GLN A 195 13.23 37.31 -4.68
CA GLN A 195 12.69 35.99 -5.00
C GLN A 195 13.50 34.86 -4.36
N GLU A 196 14.84 34.96 -4.36
CA GLU A 196 15.71 33.98 -3.71
C GLU A 196 15.57 33.99 -2.18
N GLU A 197 15.40 35.18 -1.57
CA GLU A 197 15.09 35.31 -0.14
C GLU A 197 13.75 34.66 0.21
N ALA A 198 12.69 34.98 -0.53
CA ALA A 198 11.38 34.39 -0.32
C ALA A 198 11.36 32.88 -0.60
N ALA A 199 12.17 32.39 -1.55
CA ALA A 199 12.34 30.96 -1.79
C ALA A 199 13.04 30.29 -0.60
N LYS A 200 14.09 30.91 -0.05
CA LYS A 200 14.81 30.41 1.13
C LYS A 200 13.94 30.41 2.38
N GLU A 201 13.16 31.45 2.61
CA GLU A 201 12.26 31.51 3.77
C GLU A 201 11.15 30.45 3.67
N ARG A 202 10.55 30.28 2.49
CA ARG A 202 9.58 29.19 2.25
C ARG A 202 10.21 27.81 2.46
N ALA A 203 11.45 27.63 2.00
CA ALA A 203 12.23 26.43 2.19
C ALA A 203 12.49 26.13 3.68
N GLU A 204 12.93 27.13 4.45
CA GLU A 204 13.16 27.00 5.89
C GLU A 204 11.87 26.70 6.66
N LYS A 205 10.76 27.37 6.30
CA LYS A 205 9.45 27.11 6.90
C LYS A 205 8.95 25.70 6.59
N ALA A 206 9.04 25.27 5.34
CA ALA A 206 8.66 23.90 4.94
C ALA A 206 9.53 22.85 5.64
N ARG A 207 10.83 23.09 5.75
CA ARG A 207 11.75 22.23 6.47
C ARG A 207 11.44 22.18 7.97
N ALA A 208 11.09 23.31 8.58
CA ALA A 208 10.70 23.38 9.99
C ALA A 208 9.39 22.61 10.24
N GLU A 209 8.38 22.76 9.38
CA GLU A 209 7.11 22.02 9.46
C GLU A 209 7.33 20.50 9.32
N VAL A 210 8.15 20.08 8.36
CA VAL A 210 8.52 18.67 8.20
C VAL A 210 9.31 18.17 9.41
N LYS A 211 10.26 18.95 9.95
CA LYS A 211 11.05 18.55 11.13
C LYS A 211 10.17 18.45 12.38
N ASP A 212 9.27 19.40 12.60
CA ASP A 212 8.32 19.41 13.71
C ASP A 212 7.41 18.17 13.68
N ARG A 213 6.89 17.85 12.49
CA ARG A 213 6.05 16.66 12.28
C ARG A 213 6.81 15.34 12.45
N LEU A 214 8.05 15.24 11.98
CA LEU A 214 8.80 13.98 11.91
C LEU A 214 9.73 13.73 13.11
N GLY A 215 9.93 14.74 13.96
CA GLY A 215 10.89 14.75 15.06
C GLY A 215 12.32 15.08 14.61
N GLU A 216 13.19 15.41 15.57
CA GLU A 216 14.56 15.84 15.27
C GLU A 216 15.40 14.76 14.57
N ASP A 217 15.15 13.48 14.87
CA ASP A 217 15.88 12.34 14.33
C ASP A 217 15.47 11.97 12.88
N ALA A 218 14.49 12.67 12.31
CA ALA A 218 13.98 12.37 10.96
C ALA A 218 15.06 12.44 9.87
N LEU A 219 16.03 13.34 10.04
CA LEU A 219 17.13 13.51 9.10
C LEU A 219 18.04 12.29 9.02
N ASP A 220 18.21 11.55 10.11
CA ASP A 220 19.11 10.39 10.16
C ASP A 220 18.46 9.13 9.59
N ARG A 221 17.15 9.17 9.35
CA ARG A 221 16.32 8.04 8.92
C ARG A 221 15.53 8.30 7.64
N VAL A 222 15.93 9.28 6.83
CA VAL A 222 15.27 9.56 5.54
C VAL A 222 15.27 8.35 4.61
N VAL A 223 16.33 7.55 4.67
CA VAL A 223 16.46 6.29 3.96
C VAL A 223 16.60 5.18 4.99
N VAL A 224 15.88 4.07 4.80
CA VAL A 224 16.09 2.85 5.56
C VAL A 224 16.70 1.80 4.64
N ARG A 225 17.82 1.21 5.05
CA ARG A 225 18.45 0.09 4.35
C ARG A 225 18.16 -1.20 5.08
N VAL A 226 17.53 -2.15 4.39
CA VAL A 226 17.28 -3.50 4.88
C VAL A 226 18.21 -4.47 4.17
N GLY A 227 19.10 -5.14 4.91
CA GLY A 227 20.06 -6.07 4.33
C GLY A 227 21.02 -5.42 3.33
N ARG A 228 21.39 -6.16 2.27
CA ARG A 228 22.33 -5.67 1.25
C ARG A 228 21.58 -5.09 0.06
N GLY A 229 21.71 -3.78 -0.13
CA GLY A 229 21.35 -3.09 -1.38
C GLY A 229 19.88 -2.72 -1.56
N ARG A 230 19.02 -2.94 -0.56
CA ARG A 230 17.59 -2.56 -0.61
C ARG A 230 17.33 -1.35 0.26
N TYR A 231 16.67 -0.35 -0.32
CA TYR A 231 16.41 0.93 0.33
C TYR A 231 14.91 1.24 0.34
N PHE A 232 14.47 1.93 1.38
CA PHE A 232 13.12 2.45 1.52
C PHE A 232 13.22 3.95 1.79
N ALA A 233 12.48 4.74 1.03
CA ALA A 233 12.50 6.18 1.14
C ALA A 233 11.33 6.67 2.00
N LEU A 234 11.65 7.57 2.93
CA LEU A 234 10.67 8.32 3.70
C LEU A 234 9.86 9.21 2.77
N HIS A 235 8.60 9.43 3.12
CA HIS A 235 7.69 10.35 2.46
C HIS A 235 7.42 11.56 3.37
N ARG A 236 6.93 12.66 2.80
CA ARG A 236 6.63 13.89 3.59
C ARG A 236 5.61 13.68 4.70
N ASP A 237 4.79 12.64 4.60
CA ASP A 237 3.79 12.31 5.60
C ASP A 237 4.36 11.60 6.85
N GLY A 238 5.64 11.20 6.79
CA GLY A 238 6.35 10.50 7.85
C GLY A 238 6.37 8.99 7.74
N TYR A 239 5.83 8.43 6.66
CA TYR A 239 5.84 7.01 6.41
C TYR A 239 6.83 6.64 5.31
N TYR A 240 7.34 5.42 5.35
CA TYR A 240 8.14 4.85 4.28
C TYR A 240 7.24 4.24 3.23
N SER A 241 7.61 4.42 1.96
CA SER A 241 6.97 3.69 0.86
C SER A 241 7.26 2.18 0.99
N PRO A 242 6.30 1.29 0.70
CA PRO A 242 6.53 -0.17 0.65
C PRO A 242 7.36 -0.60 -0.55
N LEU A 243 7.63 0.31 -1.50
CA LEU A 243 8.43 0.02 -2.68
C LEU A 243 9.91 -0.13 -2.28
N GLU A 244 10.44 -1.33 -2.48
CA GLU A 244 11.88 -1.60 -2.42
C GLU A 244 12.58 -0.84 -3.56
N LEU A 245 13.55 0.00 -3.20
CA LEU A 245 14.30 0.82 -4.14
C LEU A 245 15.72 0.28 -4.31
N ASP A 246 16.16 0.27 -5.56
CA ASP A 246 17.58 0.15 -5.90
C ASP A 246 18.30 1.49 -5.70
N ARG A 247 19.62 1.40 -5.54
CA ARG A 247 20.49 2.56 -5.32
C ARG A 247 20.39 3.61 -6.44
N GLU A 248 20.17 3.18 -7.68
CA GLU A 248 20.14 4.05 -8.85
C GLU A 248 18.90 4.94 -8.90
N ILE A 249 17.76 4.45 -8.42
CA ILE A 249 16.48 5.16 -8.45
C ILE A 249 16.22 5.98 -7.16
N LEU A 250 17.03 5.79 -6.13
CA LEU A 250 16.83 6.37 -4.79
C LEU A 250 16.69 7.91 -4.81
N LEU A 251 17.61 8.63 -5.47
CA LEU A 251 17.54 10.10 -5.52
C LEU A 251 16.30 10.58 -6.29
N GLY A 252 15.93 9.86 -7.36
CA GLY A 252 14.70 10.15 -8.10
C GLY A 252 13.46 10.00 -7.20
N GLN A 253 13.42 8.94 -6.40
CA GLN A 253 12.33 8.72 -5.46
C GLN A 253 12.30 9.77 -4.34
N LEU A 254 13.44 10.12 -3.74
CA LEU A 254 13.48 11.15 -2.71
C LEU A 254 13.02 12.52 -3.22
N ARG A 255 13.30 12.86 -4.48
CA ARG A 255 12.75 14.07 -5.13
C ARG A 255 11.24 13.97 -5.31
N ARG A 256 10.74 12.85 -5.81
CA ARG A 256 9.29 12.61 -5.99
C ARG A 256 8.52 12.68 -4.66
N ASN A 257 9.11 12.15 -3.60
CA ASN A 257 8.56 12.21 -2.25
C ASN A 257 8.66 13.63 -1.63
N GLY A 258 9.30 14.58 -2.31
CA GLY A 258 9.54 15.93 -1.83
C GLY A 258 10.49 16.00 -0.62
N ILE A 259 11.34 15.00 -0.44
CA ILE A 259 12.33 14.93 0.63
C ILE A 259 13.68 15.51 0.18
N LEU A 260 13.99 15.40 -1.11
CA LEU A 260 15.21 15.92 -1.73
C LEU A 260 14.88 17.03 -2.72
N GLY A 261 15.51 18.19 -2.58
CA GLY A 261 15.30 19.34 -3.48
C GLY A 261 15.44 20.68 -2.76
N PRO A 262 15.35 21.80 -3.48
CA PRO A 262 15.35 23.12 -2.88
C PRO A 262 14.20 23.25 -1.87
N GLY A 263 14.53 23.55 -0.62
CA GLY A 263 13.55 23.68 0.46
C GLY A 263 12.88 22.39 0.93
N CYS A 264 13.46 21.25 0.58
CA CYS A 264 13.09 19.97 1.16
C CYS A 264 13.92 19.67 2.41
N LEU A 265 13.72 18.49 2.99
CA LEU A 265 14.45 18.06 4.18
C LEU A 265 15.97 17.88 3.89
N ILE A 266 16.31 17.45 2.67
CA ILE A 266 17.67 17.35 2.15
C ILE A 266 17.81 18.28 0.94
N ASP A 267 18.84 19.12 0.95
CA ASP A 267 19.20 19.94 -0.20
C ASP A 267 19.76 19.06 -1.33
N ASP A 268 19.35 19.32 -2.57
CA ASP A 268 19.84 18.58 -3.75
C ASP A 268 21.21 19.06 -4.25
N LEU A 269 21.73 20.14 -3.67
CA LEU A 269 23.06 20.68 -3.93
C LEU A 269 23.92 20.62 -2.67
N VAL A 270 25.16 20.15 -2.84
CA VAL A 270 26.20 20.22 -1.82
C VAL A 270 27.18 21.32 -2.21
N VAL A 271 27.36 22.31 -1.33
CA VAL A 271 28.35 23.37 -1.51
C VAL A 271 29.74 22.81 -1.20
N THR A 272 30.64 22.88 -2.18
CA THR A 272 32.05 22.50 -2.03
C THR A 272 32.95 23.70 -2.28
N ASN A 273 34.26 23.58 -1.99
CA ASN A 273 35.25 24.61 -2.34
C ASN A 273 35.32 24.91 -3.86
N ARG A 274 34.76 24.03 -4.70
CA ARG A 274 34.69 24.19 -6.17
C ARG A 274 33.33 24.72 -6.65
N GLY A 275 32.43 25.07 -5.73
CA GLY A 275 31.06 25.50 -6.01
C GLY A 275 30.01 24.43 -5.66
N PRO A 276 28.72 24.77 -5.84
CA PRO A 276 27.62 23.84 -5.64
C PRO A 276 27.64 22.73 -6.69
N ARG A 277 27.38 21.50 -6.27
CA ARG A 277 27.18 20.37 -7.18
C ARG A 277 26.01 19.50 -6.71
N PRO A 278 25.39 18.71 -7.60
CA PRO A 278 24.37 17.75 -7.19
C PRO A 278 24.88 16.81 -6.10
N ILE A 279 24.05 16.56 -5.09
CA ILE A 279 24.31 15.57 -4.06
C ILE A 279 24.38 14.17 -4.70
N GLN A 280 25.37 13.39 -4.27
CA GLN A 280 25.55 12.02 -4.75
C GLN A 280 24.81 11.04 -3.85
N VAL A 281 24.39 9.90 -4.42
CA VAL A 281 23.66 8.86 -3.68
C VAL A 281 24.42 8.44 -2.41
N ASN A 282 25.75 8.29 -2.50
CA ASN A 282 26.57 7.91 -1.34
C ASN A 282 26.56 8.93 -0.22
N GLU A 283 26.44 10.22 -0.54
CA GLU A 283 26.39 11.27 0.47
C GLU A 283 25.06 11.21 1.22
N VAL A 284 23.96 10.96 0.51
CA VAL A 284 22.66 10.72 1.13
C VAL A 284 22.72 9.46 2.00
N LEU A 285 23.26 8.36 1.48
CA LEU A 285 23.35 7.11 2.23
C LEU A 285 24.25 7.21 3.47
N ASN A 286 25.35 7.94 3.40
CA ASN A 286 26.26 8.06 4.54
C ASN A 286 25.70 8.97 5.65
N ARG A 287 24.84 9.94 5.31
CA ARG A 287 24.33 10.94 6.25
C ARG A 287 22.92 10.67 6.74
N HIS A 288 22.09 10.06 5.91
CA HIS A 288 20.64 10.02 6.10
C HIS A 288 20.06 8.61 5.97
N CYS A 289 20.91 7.57 5.97
CA CYS A 289 20.47 6.19 5.91
C CYS A 289 20.60 5.49 7.27
N LEU A 290 19.48 5.00 7.77
CA LEU A 290 19.45 4.06 8.88
C LEU A 290 19.55 2.63 8.36
N ALA A 291 20.57 1.90 8.78
CA ALA A 291 20.64 0.47 8.52
C ALA A 291 19.83 -0.28 9.57
N VAL A 292 18.79 -1.00 9.15
CA VAL A 292 18.03 -1.89 10.02
C VAL A 292 18.45 -3.33 9.77
N ASN A 293 18.63 -4.07 10.86
CA ASN A 293 19.07 -5.46 10.83
C ASN A 293 18.27 -6.32 11.82
N PRO A 294 16.93 -6.23 11.72
CA PRO A 294 16.08 -7.43 11.58
C PRO A 294 15.30 -7.42 10.24
N PRO A 295 14.57 -8.50 9.88
CA PRO A 295 13.72 -8.52 8.69
C PRO A 295 12.56 -7.51 8.79
N ILE A 296 11.98 -7.20 7.63
CA ILE A 296 10.78 -6.35 7.53
C ILE A 296 9.63 -7.04 8.26
N ILE A 297 8.93 -6.30 9.12
CA ILE A 297 7.77 -6.80 9.85
C ILE A 297 6.49 -6.38 9.11
N LYS A 298 5.53 -7.28 9.04
CA LYS A 298 4.22 -7.09 8.40
C LYS A 298 3.12 -7.33 9.44
N ARG A 299 2.20 -6.38 9.62
CA ARG A 299 1.10 -6.43 10.60
C ARG A 299 -0.20 -5.93 9.99
N PRO A 300 -1.37 -6.18 10.60
CA PRO A 300 -2.59 -5.46 10.24
C PRO A 300 -2.35 -3.94 10.30
N GLY A 301 -2.72 -3.22 9.24
CA GLY A 301 -2.50 -1.80 9.03
C GLY A 301 -2.48 -1.42 7.54
N ASP A 302 -2.34 -0.12 7.27
CA ASP A 302 -2.26 0.44 5.92
C ASP A 302 -1.04 -0.11 5.13
N PRO A 303 -1.25 -0.88 4.05
CA PRO A 303 -0.16 -1.48 3.29
C PRO A 303 0.71 -0.46 2.55
N SER A 304 0.21 0.77 2.36
CA SER A 304 0.94 1.85 1.70
C SER A 304 1.92 2.58 2.63
N LYS A 305 1.87 2.29 3.94
CA LYS A 305 2.62 3.03 4.95
C LYS A 305 3.56 2.11 5.75
N GLY A 306 4.83 2.46 5.73
CA GLY A 306 5.85 1.87 6.61
C GLY A 306 6.27 2.81 7.72
N PHE A 307 6.68 2.28 8.86
CA PHE A 307 7.26 3.06 9.95
C PHE A 307 8.36 2.25 10.66
N LEU A 308 9.18 2.93 11.46
CA LEU A 308 10.22 2.30 12.26
C LEU A 308 9.70 2.02 13.67
N GLU A 309 9.87 0.79 14.14
CA GLU A 309 9.50 0.37 15.50
C GLU A 309 10.57 -0.61 16.03
N GLY A 310 11.15 -0.32 17.19
CA GLY A 310 12.14 -1.22 17.81
C GLY A 310 13.33 -1.58 16.91
N GLY A 311 13.76 -0.65 16.03
CA GLY A 311 14.84 -0.87 15.08
C GLY A 311 14.46 -1.75 13.87
N SER A 312 13.17 -2.06 13.69
CA SER A 312 12.63 -2.79 12.54
C SER A 312 11.81 -1.86 11.66
N LEU A 313 11.80 -2.13 10.36
CA LEU A 313 10.88 -1.50 9.43
C LEU A 313 9.58 -2.31 9.40
N VAL A 314 8.48 -1.68 9.82
CA VAL A 314 7.15 -2.28 9.91
C VAL A 314 6.29 -1.73 8.79
N PHE A 315 5.58 -2.59 8.06
CA PHE A 315 4.55 -2.19 7.11
C PHE A 315 3.20 -2.79 7.48
N GLY A 316 2.13 -2.09 7.11
CA GLY A 316 0.82 -2.73 7.01
C GLY A 316 0.83 -3.86 5.96
N SER A 317 0.01 -4.87 6.21
CA SER A 317 -0.34 -5.91 5.23
C SER A 317 -1.71 -5.66 4.64
N TYR A 318 -2.67 -5.41 5.52
CA TYR A 318 -4.08 -5.23 5.20
C TYR A 318 -4.75 -4.52 6.38
N HIS A 319 -5.90 -3.89 6.13
CA HIS A 319 -6.78 -3.41 7.19
C HIS A 319 -8.23 -3.66 6.83
N ARG A 320 -9.13 -3.53 7.82
CA ARG A 320 -10.58 -3.47 7.55
C ARG A 320 -10.85 -2.29 6.61
N ASN A 321 -11.76 -2.48 5.64
CA ASN A 321 -12.08 -1.47 4.64
C ASN A 321 -12.72 -0.24 5.31
N PRO A 322 -12.02 0.92 5.34
CA PRO A 322 -12.48 2.10 6.06
C PRO A 322 -13.61 2.83 5.34
N ASP A 323 -13.83 2.52 4.05
CA ASP A 323 -14.86 3.15 3.23
C ASP A 323 -16.24 2.48 3.42
N LEU A 324 -16.29 1.35 4.14
CA LEU A 324 -17.52 0.63 4.42
C LEU A 324 -18.06 0.99 5.80
N THR A 325 -19.36 1.29 5.86
CA THR A 325 -20.08 1.46 7.12
C THR A 325 -20.77 0.15 7.50
N PRO A 326 -20.67 -0.32 8.76
CA PRO A 326 -21.42 -1.48 9.24
C PRO A 326 -22.93 -1.28 9.04
N GLU A 327 -23.59 -2.26 8.41
CA GLU A 327 -25.02 -2.17 8.09
C GLU A 327 -25.64 -3.57 8.13
N PHE A 328 -26.64 -3.77 8.99
CA PHE A 328 -27.38 -5.03 9.05
C PHE A 328 -28.31 -5.16 7.84
N ASN A 329 -28.43 -6.38 7.31
CA ASN A 329 -29.26 -6.68 6.14
C ASN A 329 -30.07 -7.95 6.41
N ASP A 330 -31.39 -7.85 6.34
CA ASP A 330 -32.32 -8.92 6.69
C ASP A 330 -32.25 -10.13 5.73
N ASP A 331 -32.04 -9.89 4.43
CA ASP A 331 -31.95 -10.97 3.44
C ASP A 331 -30.64 -11.76 3.60
N VAL A 332 -29.54 -11.08 3.90
CA VAL A 332 -28.26 -11.72 4.27
C VAL A 332 -28.44 -12.52 5.56
N ASP A 333 -29.09 -11.94 6.57
CA ASP A 333 -29.32 -12.61 7.85
C ASP A 333 -30.12 -13.91 7.69
N GLU A 334 -31.25 -13.84 6.97
CA GLU A 334 -32.09 -15.00 6.70
C GLU A 334 -31.32 -16.06 5.90
N TRP A 335 -30.52 -15.66 4.90
CA TRP A 335 -29.64 -16.59 4.19
C TRP A 335 -28.65 -17.28 5.15
N LEU A 336 -27.98 -16.54 6.05
CA LEU A 336 -27.06 -17.11 7.04
C LEU A 336 -27.77 -18.05 8.01
N ARG A 337 -29.01 -17.73 8.45
CA ARG A 337 -29.83 -18.61 9.29
C ARG A 337 -30.14 -19.93 8.59
N ARG A 338 -30.52 -19.88 7.32
CA ARG A 338 -30.74 -21.07 6.49
C ARG A 338 -29.46 -21.84 6.22
N PHE A 339 -28.34 -21.14 6.08
CA PHE A 339 -27.06 -21.77 5.77
C PHE A 339 -26.49 -22.53 6.97
N PHE A 340 -26.53 -21.93 8.16
CA PHE A 340 -25.90 -22.52 9.35
C PHE A 340 -26.87 -23.19 10.32
N GLY A 341 -28.18 -23.02 10.11
CA GLY A 341 -29.23 -23.65 10.90
C GLY A 341 -29.04 -23.42 12.40
N THR A 342 -29.04 -24.51 13.17
CA THR A 342 -28.86 -24.48 14.63
C THR A 342 -27.50 -23.94 15.10
N LYS A 343 -26.52 -23.78 14.20
CA LYS A 343 -25.20 -23.23 14.50
C LYS A 343 -25.07 -21.74 14.16
N TYR A 344 -26.12 -21.12 13.63
CA TYR A 344 -26.12 -19.73 13.18
C TYR A 344 -25.47 -18.75 14.18
N ASP A 345 -25.89 -18.72 15.44
CA ASP A 345 -25.36 -17.74 16.42
C ASP A 345 -23.85 -17.92 16.66
N LEU A 346 -23.37 -19.17 16.70
CA LEU A 346 -21.95 -19.47 16.86
C LEU A 346 -21.15 -19.04 15.64
N VAL A 347 -21.71 -19.22 14.45
CA VAL A 347 -21.05 -18.81 13.20
C VAL A 347 -21.04 -17.30 13.05
N CYS A 348 -22.12 -16.60 13.37
CA CYS A 348 -22.15 -15.13 13.36
C CYS A 348 -21.12 -14.54 14.34
N ARG A 349 -20.97 -15.15 15.52
CA ARG A 349 -19.88 -14.83 16.44
C ARG A 349 -18.50 -15.06 15.83
N TRP A 350 -18.29 -16.19 15.15
CA TRP A 350 -17.03 -16.46 14.45
C TRP A 350 -16.76 -15.43 13.36
N LEU A 351 -17.77 -15.14 12.51
CA LEU A 351 -17.69 -14.19 11.41
C LEU A 351 -17.34 -12.79 11.93
N GLY A 352 -18.02 -12.29 12.96
CA GLY A 352 -17.68 -11.02 13.59
C GLY A 352 -16.24 -11.02 14.14
N LEU A 353 -15.88 -12.00 14.99
CA LEU A 353 -14.55 -12.07 15.59
C LEU A 353 -13.42 -12.32 14.57
N SER A 354 -13.71 -12.91 13.43
CA SER A 354 -12.73 -13.13 12.36
C SER A 354 -12.19 -11.80 11.81
N LEU A 355 -12.95 -10.71 11.90
CA LEU A 355 -12.52 -9.37 11.50
C LEU A 355 -11.67 -8.66 12.56
N ALA A 356 -11.49 -9.23 13.76
CA ALA A 356 -10.69 -8.65 14.85
C ALA A 356 -9.19 -9.00 14.72
N PHE A 357 -8.55 -8.59 13.63
CA PHE A 357 -7.18 -8.98 13.25
C PHE A 357 -6.10 -8.69 14.31
N GLU A 358 -6.32 -7.64 15.11
CA GLU A 358 -5.40 -7.14 16.12
C GLU A 358 -5.54 -7.88 17.46
N ARG A 359 -6.66 -8.58 17.69
CA ARG A 359 -6.95 -9.23 18.96
C ARG A 359 -6.30 -10.61 19.10
N GLY A 360 -5.85 -11.20 18.00
CA GLY A 360 -5.11 -12.47 18.01
C GLY A 360 -5.67 -13.56 17.08
N PRO A 361 -5.31 -14.83 17.34
CA PRO A 361 -5.70 -15.94 16.49
C PRO A 361 -7.15 -16.39 16.75
N ILE A 362 -7.77 -16.95 15.72
CA ILE A 362 -9.10 -17.58 15.77
C ILE A 362 -8.99 -18.97 15.12
N CYS A 363 -9.82 -19.93 15.52
CA CYS A 363 -9.88 -21.21 14.83
C CYS A 363 -10.26 -21.03 13.35
N ALA A 364 -9.80 -21.94 12.49
CA ALA A 364 -10.19 -21.98 11.09
C ALA A 364 -11.66 -22.39 10.96
N LEU A 365 -12.38 -21.81 9.99
CA LEU A 365 -13.75 -22.20 9.68
C LEU A 365 -13.73 -23.26 8.58
N SER A 366 -14.44 -24.36 8.75
CA SER A 366 -14.61 -25.37 7.71
C SER A 366 -16.09 -25.62 7.45
N ILE A 367 -16.49 -25.48 6.18
CA ILE A 367 -17.87 -25.61 5.73
C ILE A 367 -17.93 -26.74 4.68
N ALA A 368 -18.58 -27.84 5.03
CA ALA A 368 -19.00 -28.87 4.09
C ALA A 368 -20.50 -28.67 3.80
N SER A 369 -20.86 -28.40 2.55
CA SER A 369 -22.26 -28.26 2.16
C SER A 369 -22.49 -28.54 0.67
N PRO A 370 -23.72 -28.87 0.23
CA PRO A 370 -24.02 -29.07 -1.18
C PRO A 370 -23.66 -27.85 -2.06
N PRO A 371 -23.53 -28.03 -3.39
CA PRO A 371 -23.38 -26.92 -4.32
C PRO A 371 -24.56 -25.93 -4.25
N GLY A 372 -24.29 -24.65 -4.54
CA GLY A 372 -25.33 -23.62 -4.62
C GLY A 372 -25.73 -22.96 -3.30
N THR A 373 -25.17 -23.38 -2.16
CA THR A 373 -25.46 -22.81 -0.83
C THR A 373 -24.86 -21.42 -0.58
N GLY A 374 -23.96 -20.96 -1.45
CA GLY A 374 -23.28 -19.66 -1.31
C GLY A 374 -21.93 -19.71 -0.58
N LYS A 375 -21.22 -20.84 -0.60
CA LYS A 375 -19.85 -20.96 -0.03
C LYS A 375 -18.88 -19.88 -0.56
N GLY A 376 -18.80 -19.72 -1.88
CA GLY A 376 -17.95 -18.70 -2.51
C GLY A 376 -18.43 -17.27 -2.23
N LEU A 377 -19.76 -17.07 -2.18
CA LEU A 377 -20.39 -15.80 -1.81
C LEU A 377 -19.93 -15.33 -0.42
N LEU A 378 -19.94 -16.23 0.58
CA LEU A 378 -19.47 -15.94 1.93
C LEU A 378 -17.99 -15.53 1.96
N VAL A 379 -17.13 -16.30 1.31
CA VAL A 379 -15.68 -16.03 1.28
C VAL A 379 -15.40 -14.69 0.62
N GLN A 380 -16.05 -14.40 -0.51
CA GLN A 380 -15.88 -13.12 -1.20
C GLN A 380 -16.36 -11.95 -0.33
N GLY A 381 -17.48 -12.11 0.39
CA GLY A 381 -17.97 -11.11 1.34
C GLY A 381 -16.96 -10.82 2.45
N LEU A 382 -16.31 -11.85 3.00
CA LEU A 382 -15.24 -11.68 4.00
C LEU A 382 -14.03 -10.93 3.42
N VAL A 383 -13.62 -11.26 2.20
CA VAL A 383 -12.49 -10.61 1.51
C VAL A 383 -12.74 -9.12 1.29
N GLU A 384 -13.96 -8.76 0.89
CA GLU A 384 -14.38 -7.37 0.67
C GLU A 384 -14.43 -6.51 1.94
N THR A 385 -14.44 -7.13 3.13
CA THR A 385 -14.26 -6.40 4.40
C THR A 385 -12.85 -5.85 4.60
N THR A 386 -11.90 -6.19 3.73
CA THR A 386 -10.48 -5.82 3.85
C THR A 386 -9.95 -5.06 2.64
N VAL A 387 -8.92 -4.24 2.89
CA VAL A 387 -8.13 -3.58 1.86
C VAL A 387 -6.67 -4.02 2.01
N PRO A 388 -6.05 -4.59 0.95
CA PRO A 388 -6.68 -4.93 -0.33
C PRO A 388 -7.69 -6.08 -0.21
N ALA A 389 -8.70 -6.10 -1.08
CA ALA A 389 -9.70 -7.16 -1.14
C ALA A 389 -9.14 -8.38 -1.91
N THR A 390 -8.16 -9.06 -1.32
CA THR A 390 -7.51 -10.25 -1.90
C THR A 390 -7.66 -11.47 -0.99
N VAL A 391 -7.49 -12.67 -1.57
CA VAL A 391 -7.56 -13.94 -0.85
C VAL A 391 -6.36 -14.82 -1.22
N GLY A 392 -5.73 -15.41 -0.21
CA GLY A 392 -4.72 -16.44 -0.41
C GLY A 392 -5.37 -17.78 -0.72
N THR A 393 -4.79 -18.54 -1.64
CA THR A 393 -5.25 -19.91 -1.90
C THR A 393 -4.50 -20.92 -1.03
N GLY A 394 -4.86 -22.21 -1.12
CA GLY A 394 -4.12 -23.30 -0.47
C GLY A 394 -2.62 -23.35 -0.81
N SER A 395 -2.16 -22.66 -1.85
CA SER A 395 -0.74 -22.52 -2.19
C SER A 395 0.11 -21.89 -1.08
N VAL A 396 -0.50 -21.14 -0.15
CA VAL A 396 0.16 -20.55 1.03
C VAL A 396 0.83 -21.61 1.93
N PHE A 397 0.37 -22.85 1.87
CA PHE A 397 0.98 -23.97 2.60
C PHE A 397 2.19 -24.58 1.89
N GLY A 398 2.48 -24.13 0.66
CA GLY A 398 3.64 -24.48 -0.13
C GLY A 398 4.93 -23.75 0.31
N ARG A 399 5.89 -23.67 -0.61
CA ARG A 399 7.17 -22.97 -0.39
C ARG A 399 7.02 -21.45 -0.42
N TRP A 400 6.14 -20.95 -1.28
CA TRP A 400 6.00 -19.52 -1.52
C TRP A 400 4.69 -19.00 -0.91
N GLN A 401 4.80 -18.03 -0.02
CA GLN A 401 3.70 -17.61 0.85
C GLN A 401 3.30 -16.16 0.59
N TYR A 402 3.30 -15.73 -0.68
CA TYR A 402 3.10 -14.33 -1.08
C TYR A 402 1.81 -13.72 -0.51
N ALA A 403 0.71 -14.48 -0.50
CA ALA A 403 -0.58 -13.96 -0.08
C ALA A 403 -0.62 -13.52 1.40
N LEU A 404 0.25 -14.07 2.26
CA LEU A 404 0.32 -13.67 3.67
C LEU A 404 0.76 -12.20 3.87
N ASP A 405 1.41 -11.62 2.86
CA ASP A 405 1.80 -10.21 2.90
C ASP A 405 0.62 -9.26 2.66
N GLU A 406 -0.44 -9.73 1.99
CA GLU A 406 -1.46 -8.87 1.38
C GLU A 406 -2.85 -9.08 1.99
N THR A 407 -3.13 -10.22 2.60
CA THR A 407 -4.48 -10.54 3.08
C THR A 407 -4.47 -11.38 4.36
N PRO A 408 -5.46 -11.20 5.25
CA PRO A 408 -5.68 -12.15 6.34
C PRO A 408 -6.28 -13.46 5.82
N TRP A 409 -7.01 -13.42 4.71
CA TRP A 409 -7.89 -14.50 4.28
C TRP A 409 -7.13 -15.56 3.50
N ILE A 410 -7.32 -16.80 3.92
CA ILE A 410 -6.83 -17.98 3.20
C ILE A 410 -8.02 -18.87 2.93
N HIS A 411 -8.31 -19.07 1.65
CA HIS A 411 -9.39 -19.90 1.18
C HIS A 411 -8.83 -21.19 0.58
N VAL A 412 -9.33 -22.31 1.08
CA VAL A 412 -9.02 -23.65 0.57
C VAL A 412 -10.32 -24.24 0.05
N ASP A 413 -10.46 -24.25 -1.27
CA ASP A 413 -11.66 -24.72 -1.97
C ASP A 413 -11.46 -26.14 -2.49
N GLU A 414 -12.35 -27.04 -2.07
CA GLU A 414 -12.46 -28.45 -2.44
C GLU A 414 -11.26 -29.37 -2.12
N GLY A 415 -10.05 -28.85 -1.97
CA GLY A 415 -8.87 -29.69 -1.77
C GLY A 415 -7.59 -28.95 -1.35
N TRP A 416 -6.69 -29.71 -0.75
CA TRP A 416 -5.31 -29.28 -0.51
C TRP A 416 -4.47 -29.42 -1.78
N PRO A 417 -3.56 -28.47 -2.07
CA PRO A 417 -2.57 -28.65 -3.11
C PRO A 417 -1.74 -29.92 -2.89
N GLU A 418 -1.35 -30.57 -3.98
CA GLU A 418 -0.51 -31.76 -3.93
C GLU A 418 0.91 -31.42 -3.42
N GLY A 419 1.56 -32.38 -2.77
CA GLY A 419 2.97 -32.28 -2.39
C GLY A 419 3.28 -31.40 -1.17
N ILE A 420 2.27 -31.00 -0.38
CA ILE A 420 2.50 -30.28 0.87
C ILE A 420 3.04 -31.25 1.93
N ALA A 421 4.37 -31.28 2.08
CA ALA A 421 5.00 -31.93 3.21
C ALA A 421 4.64 -31.22 4.52
N ASP A 422 4.38 -32.02 5.56
CA ASP A 422 4.09 -31.57 6.93
C ASP A 422 2.95 -30.54 7.03
N LEU A 423 1.87 -30.82 6.28
CA LEU A 423 0.67 -29.98 6.22
C LEU A 423 0.14 -29.64 7.62
N HIS A 424 0.10 -30.64 8.50
CA HIS A 424 -0.36 -30.52 9.87
C HIS A 424 0.39 -29.44 10.68
N ASN A 425 1.73 -29.50 10.74
CA ASN A 425 2.49 -28.53 11.53
C ASN A 425 2.45 -27.14 10.90
N LYS A 426 2.45 -27.06 9.57
CA LYS A 426 2.27 -25.79 8.85
C LYS A 426 0.93 -25.13 9.19
N PHE A 427 -0.15 -25.90 9.15
CA PHE A 427 -1.48 -25.43 9.54
C PHE A 427 -1.51 -24.96 11.00
N ARG A 428 -0.92 -25.73 11.92
CA ARG A 428 -0.83 -25.34 13.33
C ARG A 428 -0.06 -24.03 13.51
N LYS A 429 1.10 -23.88 12.87
CA LYS A 429 1.92 -22.66 12.93
C LYS A 429 1.11 -21.46 12.45
N LEU A 430 0.46 -21.59 11.30
CA LEU A 430 -0.36 -20.56 10.66
C LEU A 430 -1.51 -20.08 11.56
N ILE A 431 -2.32 -20.99 12.09
CA ILE A 431 -3.49 -20.65 12.90
C ILE A 431 -3.10 -20.15 14.31
N SER A 432 -1.94 -20.54 14.81
CA SER A 432 -1.55 -20.25 16.20
C SER A 432 -1.17 -18.80 16.49
N GLY A 433 -1.16 -17.94 15.46
CA GLY A 433 -0.79 -16.51 15.56
C GLY A 433 0.70 -16.26 15.80
N THR A 434 1.55 -17.28 15.65
CA THR A 434 3.00 -17.12 15.75
C THR A 434 3.54 -16.36 14.55
N PRO A 435 4.55 -15.48 14.71
CA PRO A 435 5.18 -14.80 13.57
C PRO A 435 5.64 -15.80 12.51
N ILE A 436 5.33 -15.50 11.25
CA ILE A 436 5.61 -16.36 10.10
C ILE A 436 6.68 -15.69 9.25
N GLU A 437 7.78 -16.39 9.02
CA GLU A 437 8.78 -15.95 8.04
C GLU A 437 8.26 -16.30 6.63
N VAL A 438 8.01 -15.26 5.85
CA VAL A 438 7.53 -15.35 4.48
C VAL A 438 8.73 -15.16 3.55
N GLU A 439 9.03 -16.21 2.79
CA GLU A 439 10.01 -16.17 1.72
C GLU A 439 9.34 -15.78 0.40
N GLN A 440 9.93 -14.81 -0.29
CA GLN A 440 9.51 -14.35 -1.60
C GLN A 440 10.67 -14.42 -2.59
N LYS A 441 10.41 -14.85 -3.82
CA LYS A 441 11.45 -14.94 -4.84
C LYS A 441 12.08 -13.57 -5.08
N TYR A 442 13.41 -13.48 -4.97
CA TYR A 442 14.22 -12.27 -5.16
C TYR A 442 14.00 -11.12 -4.14
N ARG A 443 13.17 -11.32 -3.11
CA ARG A 443 12.89 -10.31 -2.08
C ARG A 443 13.50 -10.68 -0.73
N ALA A 444 13.50 -9.73 0.21
CA ALA A 444 13.95 -10.01 1.56
C ALA A 444 12.95 -10.96 2.24
N PRO A 445 13.41 -11.88 3.11
CA PRO A 445 12.49 -12.55 4.01
C PRO A 445 11.78 -11.50 4.87
N ARG A 446 10.48 -11.68 5.08
CA ARG A 446 9.63 -10.80 5.87
C ARG A 446 9.03 -11.59 7.02
N ILE A 447 8.84 -10.96 8.17
CA ILE A 447 8.11 -11.56 9.28
C ILE A 447 6.70 -11.02 9.28
N VAL A 448 5.74 -11.88 8.95
CA VAL A 448 4.32 -11.58 9.08
C VAL A 448 3.89 -11.87 10.52
N GLN A 449 3.57 -10.81 11.25
CA GLN A 449 3.00 -10.80 12.60
C GLN A 449 1.49 -10.53 12.50
N CYS A 450 0.80 -11.38 11.77
CA CYS A 450 -0.64 -11.39 11.70
C CYS A 450 -1.14 -12.81 11.93
N SER A 451 -2.42 -12.96 12.27
CA SER A 451 -3.05 -14.27 12.47
C SER A 451 -3.99 -14.55 11.30
N PRO A 452 -3.58 -15.32 10.28
CA PRO A 452 -4.42 -15.57 9.12
C PRO A 452 -5.75 -16.24 9.48
N ARG A 453 -6.77 -15.96 8.69
CA ARG A 453 -8.13 -16.47 8.78
C ARG A 453 -8.33 -17.51 7.70
N VAL A 454 -8.25 -18.78 8.09
CA VAL A 454 -8.38 -19.89 7.13
C VAL A 454 -9.84 -20.31 7.06
N VAL A 455 -10.38 -20.34 5.85
CA VAL A 455 -11.72 -20.83 5.52
C VAL A 455 -11.60 -22.00 4.55
N PHE A 456 -12.13 -23.15 4.94
CA PHE A 456 -12.26 -24.32 4.10
C PHE A 456 -13.68 -24.39 3.56
N THR A 457 -13.83 -24.52 2.24
CA THR A 457 -15.10 -24.81 1.60
C THR A 457 -14.99 -26.08 0.82
N ALA A 458 -15.96 -26.98 0.99
CA ALA A 458 -16.00 -28.22 0.23
C ALA A 458 -17.44 -28.71 0.07
N ASN A 459 -17.64 -29.58 -0.90
CA ASN A 459 -18.90 -30.31 -1.05
C ASN A 459 -18.96 -31.56 -0.15
N ASN A 460 -17.82 -31.97 0.41
CA ASN A 460 -17.67 -33.13 1.27
C ASN A 460 -16.68 -32.83 2.42
N ARG A 461 -16.40 -33.82 3.26
CA ARG A 461 -15.48 -33.65 4.41
C ARG A 461 -14.00 -33.83 4.08
N GLU A 462 -13.63 -34.24 2.86
CA GLU A 462 -12.27 -34.70 2.52
C GLU A 462 -11.18 -33.67 2.82
N VAL A 463 -11.46 -32.37 2.62
CA VAL A 463 -10.52 -31.29 2.93
C VAL A 463 -10.09 -31.33 4.39
N VAL A 464 -11.04 -31.59 5.30
CA VAL A 464 -10.75 -31.69 6.73
C VAL A 464 -10.05 -33.01 7.02
N GLU A 465 -10.48 -34.13 6.43
CA GLU A 465 -9.85 -35.44 6.68
C GLU A 465 -8.35 -35.46 6.40
N ARG A 466 -7.93 -34.77 5.34
CA ARG A 466 -6.51 -34.66 4.96
C ARG A 466 -5.64 -34.01 6.04
N LEU A 467 -6.20 -33.12 6.87
CA LEU A 467 -5.46 -32.51 7.99
C LEU A 467 -5.10 -33.53 9.08
N PHE A 468 -5.88 -34.61 9.21
CA PHE A 468 -5.76 -35.59 10.29
C PHE A 468 -5.16 -36.92 9.85
N THR A 469 -5.02 -37.14 8.53
CA THR A 469 -4.55 -38.42 7.96
C THR A 469 -3.05 -38.41 7.60
N CYS A 470 -2.29 -37.42 8.06
CA CYS A 470 -0.84 -37.36 7.83
C CYS A 470 -0.10 -38.52 8.54
N PRO A 471 0.78 -39.27 7.84
CA PRO A 471 1.57 -40.33 8.46
C PRO A 471 2.40 -39.81 9.65
N GLY A 472 2.33 -40.50 10.79
CA GLY A 472 3.09 -40.14 11.99
C GLY A 472 2.41 -39.14 12.93
N THR A 473 1.17 -38.74 12.65
CA THR A 473 0.38 -37.85 13.53
C THR A 473 -0.06 -38.61 14.77
N GLY A 474 0.39 -38.18 15.95
CA GLY A 474 -0.05 -38.76 17.22
C GLY A 474 -1.42 -38.26 17.65
N LYS A 475 -2.03 -38.90 18.66
CA LYS A 475 -3.32 -38.44 19.25
C LYS A 475 -3.27 -36.97 19.69
N ASN A 476 -2.18 -36.57 20.34
CA ASN A 476 -1.99 -35.19 20.80
C ASN A 476 -1.95 -34.17 19.65
N ASP A 477 -1.47 -34.60 18.47
CA ASP A 477 -1.43 -33.76 17.28
C ASP A 477 -2.82 -33.60 16.65
N VAL A 478 -3.59 -34.70 16.59
CA VAL A 478 -5.00 -34.70 16.19
C VAL A 478 -5.81 -33.77 17.09
N ASP A 479 -5.67 -33.90 18.42
CA ASP A 479 -6.39 -33.06 19.38
C ASP A 479 -6.00 -31.58 19.22
N ALA A 480 -4.71 -31.29 18.98
CA ALA A 480 -4.25 -29.93 18.72
C ALA A 480 -4.87 -29.34 17.44
N VAL A 481 -5.00 -30.09 16.34
CA VAL A 481 -5.66 -29.59 15.13
C VAL A 481 -7.15 -29.44 15.32
N ALA A 482 -7.78 -30.39 16.01
CA ALA A 482 -9.21 -30.36 16.25
C ALA A 482 -9.63 -29.10 17.02
N GLN A 483 -8.82 -28.63 17.97
CA GLN A 483 -9.05 -27.36 18.67
C GLN A 483 -8.99 -26.12 17.75
N ARG A 484 -8.30 -26.24 16.61
CA ARG A 484 -8.03 -25.16 15.65
C ARG A 484 -8.97 -25.16 14.45
N VAL A 485 -9.93 -26.09 14.36
CA VAL A 485 -10.88 -26.19 13.26
C VAL A 485 -12.29 -26.18 13.80
N PHE A 486 -13.08 -25.18 13.44
CA PHE A 486 -14.53 -25.13 13.65
C PHE A 486 -15.21 -25.65 12.38
N HIS A 487 -15.63 -26.92 12.40
CA HIS A 487 -16.21 -27.59 11.25
C HIS A 487 -17.72 -27.66 11.32
N LEU A 488 -18.36 -27.43 10.18
CA LEU A 488 -19.79 -27.38 9.98
C LEU A 488 -20.18 -28.27 8.80
N ASP A 489 -21.15 -29.15 9.04
CA ASP A 489 -21.91 -29.82 7.99
C ASP A 489 -23.22 -29.07 7.83
N CYS A 490 -23.40 -28.42 6.68
CA CYS A 490 -24.60 -27.65 6.37
C CYS A 490 -25.42 -28.38 5.30
N ASP A 491 -26.75 -28.27 5.39
CA ASP A 491 -27.67 -28.89 4.45
C ASP A 491 -27.90 -28.01 3.20
N GLY A 492 -28.92 -28.36 2.41
CA GLY A 492 -29.30 -27.66 1.17
C GLY A 492 -30.24 -26.45 1.36
N ALA A 493 -30.65 -26.10 2.58
CA ALA A 493 -31.71 -25.11 2.81
C ALA A 493 -31.34 -23.71 2.28
N ALA A 494 -30.07 -23.31 2.40
CA ALA A 494 -29.60 -22.06 1.81
C ALA A 494 -29.64 -22.07 0.27
N ALA A 495 -29.38 -23.21 -0.37
CA ALA A 495 -29.44 -23.32 -1.82
C ALA A 495 -30.89 -23.22 -2.33
N GLU A 496 -31.84 -23.79 -1.61
CA GLU A 496 -33.28 -23.62 -1.85
C GLU A 496 -33.69 -22.15 -1.72
N PHE A 497 -33.33 -21.50 -0.62
CA PHE A 497 -33.63 -20.09 -0.39
C PHE A 497 -33.11 -19.18 -1.51
N LEU A 498 -31.84 -19.36 -1.91
CA LEU A 498 -31.26 -18.56 -2.99
C LEU A 498 -31.96 -18.83 -4.32
N ARG A 499 -32.25 -20.10 -4.64
CA ARG A 499 -32.95 -20.48 -5.88
C ARG A 499 -34.35 -19.88 -5.96
N ASP A 500 -35.11 -19.92 -4.87
CA ASP A 500 -36.48 -19.41 -4.81
C ASP A 500 -36.54 -17.88 -4.99
N ARG A 501 -35.45 -17.18 -4.66
CA ARG A 501 -35.32 -15.73 -4.86
C ARG A 501 -34.72 -15.35 -6.22
N GLY A 502 -34.29 -16.30 -7.04
CA GLY A 502 -33.70 -16.04 -8.36
C GLY A 502 -32.16 -16.10 -8.41
N SER A 503 -31.55 -16.76 -7.43
CA SER A 503 -30.10 -17.04 -7.33
C SER A 503 -29.25 -15.79 -7.55
N TYR A 504 -28.47 -15.74 -8.63
CA TYR A 504 -27.54 -14.65 -8.93
C TYR A 504 -28.25 -13.30 -9.09
N ALA A 505 -29.46 -13.28 -9.66
CA ALA A 505 -30.20 -12.03 -9.82
C ALA A 505 -30.56 -11.40 -8.47
N PHE A 506 -30.81 -12.22 -7.46
CA PHE A 506 -31.12 -11.78 -6.10
C PHE A 506 -29.87 -11.33 -5.33
N THR A 507 -28.77 -12.06 -5.47
CA THR A 507 -27.50 -11.74 -4.78
C THR A 507 -26.65 -10.71 -5.53
N ARG A 508 -27.22 -10.06 -6.57
CA ARG A 508 -26.50 -9.07 -7.35
C ARG A 508 -26.14 -7.88 -6.47
N GLY A 509 -24.89 -7.43 -6.53
CA GLY A 509 -24.36 -6.37 -5.68
C GLY A 509 -23.99 -6.82 -4.26
N TRP A 510 -24.30 -8.05 -3.85
CA TRP A 510 -23.90 -8.52 -2.51
C TRP A 510 -22.38 -8.61 -2.36
N VAL A 511 -21.74 -9.06 -3.44
CA VAL A 511 -20.30 -9.15 -3.63
C VAL A 511 -19.96 -8.82 -5.08
N ALA A 512 -18.68 -8.60 -5.37
CA ALA A 512 -18.18 -8.44 -6.74
C ALA A 512 -18.41 -9.72 -7.55
N GLY A 513 -18.98 -9.56 -8.75
CA GLY A 513 -19.24 -10.69 -9.65
C GLY A 513 -17.97 -11.14 -10.39
N TYR A 514 -17.92 -12.42 -10.78
CA TYR A 514 -16.80 -12.97 -11.57
C TYR A 514 -16.58 -12.27 -12.92
N ALA A 515 -17.63 -11.65 -13.48
CA ALA A 515 -17.57 -10.90 -14.73
C ALA A 515 -17.09 -9.43 -14.55
N GLY A 516 -16.56 -9.07 -13.37
CA GLY A 516 -16.17 -7.71 -13.04
C GLY A 516 -17.34 -6.79 -12.69
N GLU A 517 -18.50 -7.36 -12.34
CA GLU A 517 -19.61 -6.58 -11.79
C GLU A 517 -19.18 -5.93 -10.47
N GLN A 518 -19.49 -4.63 -10.33
CA GLN A 518 -19.19 -3.89 -9.12
C GLN A 518 -20.01 -4.43 -7.94
N SER A 519 -19.35 -4.54 -6.78
CA SER A 519 -20.00 -4.87 -5.51
C SER A 519 -20.67 -3.62 -4.94
N ASP A 520 -21.88 -3.77 -4.39
CA ASP A 520 -22.49 -2.79 -3.49
C ASP A 520 -22.10 -3.07 -2.02
N PHE A 521 -21.26 -4.08 -1.80
CA PHE A 521 -20.71 -4.50 -0.51
C PHE A 521 -21.77 -4.92 0.51
N VAL A 522 -22.96 -5.35 0.09
CA VAL A 522 -24.09 -5.67 1.00
C VAL A 522 -23.66 -6.71 2.03
N LEU A 523 -23.01 -7.79 1.59
CA LEU A 523 -22.56 -8.84 2.50
C LEU A 523 -21.42 -8.36 3.40
N ALA A 524 -20.45 -7.62 2.86
CA ALA A 524 -19.33 -7.09 3.64
C ALA A 524 -19.78 -6.13 4.76
N ARG A 525 -20.77 -5.25 4.49
CA ARG A 525 -21.35 -4.36 5.50
C ARG A 525 -22.10 -5.12 6.60
N HIS A 526 -22.83 -6.18 6.23
CA HIS A 526 -23.47 -7.07 7.20
C HIS A 526 -22.43 -7.76 8.10
N LEU A 527 -21.36 -8.29 7.53
CA LEU A 527 -20.27 -8.91 8.30
C LEU A 527 -19.56 -7.91 9.23
N LEU A 528 -19.42 -6.66 8.81
CA LEU A 528 -18.93 -5.58 9.67
C LEU A 528 -19.90 -5.24 10.81
N ALA A 529 -21.22 -5.34 10.59
CA ALA A 529 -22.21 -5.19 11.66
C ALA A 529 -22.08 -6.31 12.71
N LEU A 530 -21.87 -7.56 12.27
CA LEU A 530 -21.57 -8.68 13.18
C LEU A 530 -20.25 -8.47 13.95
N TYR A 531 -19.24 -7.85 13.32
CA TYR A 531 -18.02 -7.47 14.03
C TYR A 531 -18.31 -6.43 15.12
N GLU A 532 -19.07 -5.38 14.83
CA GLU A 532 -19.42 -4.38 15.84
C GLU A 532 -20.17 -4.98 17.04
N GLU A 533 -21.04 -5.96 16.80
CA GLU A 533 -21.75 -6.69 17.86
C GLU A 533 -20.80 -7.55 18.72
N HIS A 534 -19.79 -8.18 18.11
CA HIS A 534 -18.95 -9.19 18.77
C HIS A 534 -17.52 -8.75 19.11
N LYS A 535 -17.08 -7.56 18.70
CA LYS A 535 -15.68 -7.09 18.83
C LYS A 535 -15.17 -7.08 20.27
N ASP A 536 -16.06 -6.96 21.25
CA ASP A 536 -15.74 -6.93 22.67
C ASP A 536 -15.92 -8.29 23.36
N ALA A 537 -16.37 -9.33 22.63
CA ALA A 537 -16.53 -10.65 23.21
C ALA A 537 -15.19 -11.18 23.74
N PRO A 538 -15.14 -11.76 24.96
CA PRO A 538 -13.90 -12.26 25.54
C PRO A 538 -13.33 -13.41 24.71
N ALA A 539 -12.00 -13.48 24.68
CA ALA A 539 -11.30 -14.60 24.07
C ALA A 539 -11.59 -15.89 24.85
N MET A 540 -11.70 -17.01 24.14
CA MET A 540 -11.83 -18.35 24.72
C MET A 540 -10.44 -18.95 24.80
N GLY A 541 -9.73 -18.73 25.91
CA GLY A 541 -8.39 -19.27 26.10
C GLY A 541 -7.36 -18.63 25.17
N ARG A 542 -6.74 -19.43 24.29
CA ARG A 542 -5.68 -18.94 23.38
C ARG A 542 -6.25 -18.28 22.12
N PHE A 543 -7.50 -18.59 21.77
CA PHE A 543 -8.14 -18.12 20.55
C PHE A 543 -9.29 -17.16 20.85
N LEU A 544 -9.61 -16.28 19.92
CA LEU A 544 -10.82 -15.45 20.00
C LEU A 544 -12.08 -16.32 20.07
N MET A 545 -12.05 -17.43 19.34
CA MET A 545 -13.02 -18.49 19.43
C MET A 545 -12.27 -19.82 19.28
N GLU A 546 -12.50 -20.72 20.23
CA GLU A 546 -12.05 -22.10 20.16
C GLU A 546 -13.11 -22.95 19.47
N ASN A 547 -12.71 -24.12 18.97
CA ASN A 547 -13.69 -25.11 18.55
C ASN A 547 -14.54 -25.50 19.78
N LEU A 548 -15.83 -25.13 19.77
CA LEU A 548 -16.83 -25.70 20.65
C LEU A 548 -17.10 -27.12 20.15
N THR A 549 -16.19 -28.01 20.53
CA THR A 549 -15.99 -29.36 20.02
C THR A 549 -17.30 -30.06 19.66
N ASN A 550 -17.40 -30.52 18.41
CA ASN A 550 -18.25 -31.66 18.08
C ASN A 550 -17.47 -32.94 18.45
N PRO A 551 -17.77 -33.60 19.59
CA PRO A 551 -17.01 -34.78 20.02
C PRO A 551 -17.04 -35.88 18.98
N LYS A 552 -18.11 -35.93 18.16
CA LYS A 552 -18.25 -36.89 17.06
C LYS A 552 -17.20 -36.67 15.99
N LEU A 553 -16.81 -35.43 15.70
CA LEU A 553 -15.75 -35.15 14.72
C LEU A 553 -14.40 -35.64 15.24
N ILE A 554 -14.04 -35.33 16.48
CA ILE A 554 -12.78 -35.82 17.08
C ILE A 554 -12.77 -37.33 17.15
N GLN A 555 -13.86 -37.95 17.60
CA GLN A 555 -14.00 -39.39 17.66
C GLN A 555 -13.84 -40.01 16.28
N TRP A 556 -14.53 -39.46 15.27
CA TRP A 556 -14.45 -39.94 13.91
C TRP A 556 -13.06 -39.77 13.27
N LEU A 557 -12.41 -38.63 13.49
CA LEU A 557 -11.04 -38.38 13.03
C LEU A 557 -10.04 -39.32 13.71
N SER A 558 -10.20 -39.55 15.01
CA SER A 558 -9.38 -40.49 15.77
C SER A 558 -9.54 -41.93 15.26
N MET A 559 -10.76 -42.30 14.85
CA MET A 559 -11.02 -43.61 14.25
C MET A 559 -10.36 -43.76 12.87
N LYS A 560 -10.28 -42.70 12.06
CA LYS A 560 -9.62 -42.73 10.74
C LYS A 560 -8.09 -42.66 10.80
N SER A 561 -7.52 -41.92 11.75
CA SER A 561 -6.07 -41.71 11.84
C SER A 561 -5.31 -42.96 12.29
N ASP A 562 -5.97 -43.84 13.06
CA ASP A 562 -5.32 -44.98 13.69
C ASP A 562 -5.86 -46.30 13.11
N LYS A 563 -5.05 -46.94 12.25
CA LYS A 563 -5.41 -48.22 11.61
C LYS A 563 -5.76 -49.32 12.62
N ILE A 564 -5.21 -49.23 13.84
CA ILE A 564 -5.51 -50.11 14.97
C ILE A 564 -6.88 -49.78 15.57
N SER A 565 -7.25 -48.50 15.64
CA SER A 565 -8.58 -48.06 16.08
C SER A 565 -9.68 -48.46 15.08
N MET A 566 -9.41 -48.50 13.78
CA MET A 566 -10.36 -49.07 12.80
C MET A 566 -10.61 -50.56 13.05
N VAL A 567 -9.56 -51.35 13.35
CA VAL A 567 -9.68 -52.77 13.69
C VAL A 567 -10.42 -52.95 15.02
N ALA A 568 -10.10 -52.14 16.04
CA ALA A 568 -10.76 -52.18 17.34
C ALA A 568 -12.24 -51.77 17.26
N HIS A 569 -12.58 -50.75 16.45
CA HIS A 569 -13.96 -50.30 16.26
C HIS A 569 -14.79 -51.30 15.45
N ALA A 570 -14.20 -51.93 14.43
CA ALA A 570 -14.83 -53.05 13.73
C ALA A 570 -15.12 -54.21 14.70
N LEU A 571 -14.19 -54.52 15.62
CA LEU A 571 -14.39 -55.52 16.66
C LEU A 571 -15.47 -55.12 17.68
N MET A 572 -15.59 -53.83 18.04
CA MET A 572 -16.64 -53.33 18.93
C MET A 572 -18.03 -53.36 18.30
N ILE A 573 -18.19 -52.99 17.03
CA ILE A 573 -19.47 -53.09 16.31
C ILE A 573 -19.92 -54.55 16.19
N LEU A 574 -18.98 -55.46 15.93
CA LEU A 574 -19.24 -56.90 15.89
C LEU A 574 -19.66 -57.45 17.27
N GLN A 575 -19.16 -56.83 18.35
CA GLN A 575 -19.53 -57.16 19.73
C GLN A 575 -20.93 -56.63 20.09
N ASP A 576 -21.25 -55.38 19.76
CA ASP A 576 -22.56 -54.74 20.06
C ASP A 576 -23.72 -55.41 19.32
N LYS A 577 -23.48 -55.96 18.12
CA LYS A 577 -24.49 -56.70 17.34
C LYS A 577 -24.69 -58.14 17.80
N ASN A 578 -24.00 -58.60 18.85
CA ASN A 578 -24.09 -59.98 19.36
C ASN A 578 -23.81 -61.07 18.31
N GLU A 579 -23.14 -60.75 17.19
CA GLU A 579 -22.81 -61.71 16.12
C GLU A 579 -21.61 -62.61 16.48
N LEU A 580 -21.05 -62.42 17.67
CA LEU A 580 -19.97 -63.23 18.25
C LEU A 580 -20.52 -64.15 19.35
N GLU A 581 -21.44 -65.05 19.01
CA GLU A 581 -21.88 -66.09 19.93
C GLU A 581 -20.87 -67.25 20.02
N GLY A 582 -20.40 -67.52 21.24
CA GLY A 582 -19.82 -68.82 21.62
C GLY A 582 -18.31 -68.87 21.93
N GLY A 583 -17.74 -67.86 22.58
CA GLY A 583 -16.38 -67.94 23.13
C GLY A 583 -16.30 -67.37 24.55
N GLU A 584 -15.83 -68.15 25.50
CA GLU A 584 -15.52 -67.72 26.86
C GLU A 584 -14.55 -66.53 26.83
N TRP A 585 -14.94 -65.41 27.43
CA TRP A 585 -14.03 -64.30 27.65
C TRP A 585 -13.26 -64.51 28.94
N VAL A 586 -11.94 -64.44 28.84
CA VAL A 586 -11.05 -64.24 29.98
C VAL A 586 -11.35 -62.84 30.54
N THR A 587 -11.90 -62.80 31.75
CA THR A 587 -12.06 -61.58 32.53
C THR A 587 -10.73 -60.89 32.76
N ALA A 588 -10.71 -59.58 32.51
CA ALA A 588 -9.88 -58.56 33.13
C ALA A 588 -8.36 -58.82 33.24
N GLY A 589 -7.58 -58.12 32.41
CA GLY A 589 -6.16 -57.85 32.65
C GLY A 589 -5.28 -58.12 31.45
N GLN A 590 -4.68 -57.07 30.91
CA GLN A 590 -3.59 -57.10 29.91
C GLN A 590 -3.94 -57.71 28.54
N VAL A 591 -4.47 -56.89 27.63
CA VAL A 591 -4.02 -56.96 26.23
C VAL A 591 -2.65 -56.27 26.17
N GLN A 592 -1.63 -56.91 26.74
CA GLN A 592 -0.25 -56.66 26.35
C GLN A 592 -0.02 -57.48 25.08
N ALA A 593 -0.35 -56.90 23.93
CA ALA A 593 0.23 -57.38 22.69
C ALA A 593 1.72 -56.99 22.73
N THR A 594 2.58 -57.97 23.02
CA THR A 594 4.04 -57.83 22.99
C THR A 594 4.47 -57.44 21.58
N LEU A 595 4.70 -56.14 21.41
CA LEU A 595 5.10 -55.44 20.18
C LEU A 595 6.53 -55.80 19.69
N GLU A 596 7.24 -56.72 20.35
CA GLU A 596 8.64 -57.03 20.04
C GLU A 596 8.87 -57.80 18.73
N LYS A 597 7.82 -58.38 18.09
CA LYS A 597 7.97 -59.16 16.85
C LYS A 597 7.36 -58.57 15.59
N TYR A 598 6.62 -57.47 15.66
CA TYR A 598 5.96 -56.89 14.48
C TYR A 598 6.69 -55.63 13.99
N ARG A 599 7.71 -55.82 13.14
CA ARG A 599 8.13 -54.76 12.21
C ARG A 599 7.04 -54.60 11.16
N ILE A 600 6.08 -53.72 11.42
CA ILE A 600 5.07 -53.34 10.43
C ILE A 600 5.78 -52.49 9.38
N SER A 601 5.82 -53.01 8.15
CA SER A 601 6.41 -52.34 6.99
C SER A 601 5.68 -51.01 6.71
N PRO A 602 6.38 -49.93 6.35
CA PRO A 602 5.77 -48.62 6.06
C PRO A 602 4.95 -48.57 4.75
N LYS A 603 4.78 -49.69 4.04
CA LYS A 603 3.99 -49.75 2.80
C LYS A 603 2.48 -49.90 3.09
N PRO A 604 1.59 -49.34 2.24
CA PRO A 604 0.15 -49.56 2.36
C PRO A 604 -0.15 -51.07 2.29
N MET A 605 -0.86 -51.57 3.30
CA MET A 605 -1.30 -52.97 3.34
C MET A 605 -2.47 -53.18 2.39
N THR A 606 -2.38 -54.21 1.59
CA THR A 606 -3.48 -54.78 0.81
C THR A 606 -4.54 -55.39 1.75
N LEU A 607 -5.78 -55.49 1.26
CA LEU A 607 -6.89 -56.17 1.96
C LEU A 607 -6.52 -57.60 2.42
N MET A 608 -5.66 -58.26 1.64
CA MET A 608 -5.13 -59.59 1.95
C MET A 608 -4.17 -59.58 3.13
N GLU A 609 -3.41 -58.49 3.34
CA GLU A 609 -2.51 -58.30 4.47
C GLU A 609 -3.25 -57.91 5.76
N VAL A 610 -4.31 -57.10 5.67
CA VAL A 610 -5.23 -56.84 6.79
C VAL A 610 -5.93 -58.14 7.20
N GLY A 611 -6.43 -58.91 6.23
CA GLY A 611 -6.98 -60.25 6.47
C GLY A 611 -5.96 -61.24 7.03
N ARG A 612 -4.67 -61.13 6.67
CA ARG A 612 -3.59 -61.96 7.23
C ARG A 612 -3.26 -61.56 8.68
N HIS A 613 -3.29 -60.28 9.03
CA HIS A 613 -3.12 -59.80 10.40
C HIS A 613 -4.31 -60.15 11.31
N LEU A 614 -5.54 -60.05 10.80
CA LEU A 614 -6.74 -60.54 11.50
C LEU A 614 -6.73 -62.06 11.68
N ARG A 615 -6.20 -62.82 10.69
CA ARG A 615 -5.94 -64.26 10.83
C ARG A 615 -4.86 -64.59 11.87
N LEU A 616 -3.83 -63.75 12.02
CA LEU A 616 -2.78 -63.97 13.02
C LEU A 616 -3.27 -63.73 14.45
N LEU A 617 -4.16 -62.76 14.66
CA LEU A 617 -4.82 -62.52 15.95
C LEU A 617 -5.78 -63.65 16.37
N THR A 618 -6.19 -64.52 15.44
CA THR A 618 -7.11 -65.65 15.68
C THR A 618 -6.41 -67.01 15.78
N VAL A 619 -5.08 -67.08 15.65
CA VAL A 619 -4.36 -68.37 15.57
C VAL A 619 -3.67 -68.80 16.88
N GLU A 620 -3.59 -67.95 17.90
CA GLU A 620 -3.13 -68.37 19.25
C GLU A 620 -4.30 -68.68 20.19
N LYS A 621 -5.08 -69.72 19.86
CA LYS A 621 -5.63 -70.65 20.86
C LYS A 621 -6.25 -71.88 20.19
N ASP A 622 -5.71 -73.02 20.60
CA ASP A 622 -6.14 -74.40 20.38
C ASP A 622 -6.24 -74.95 18.95
N SER A 623 -5.44 -75.97 18.72
CA SER A 623 -5.18 -76.67 17.47
C SER A 623 -6.35 -77.51 16.90
N ASN A 624 -7.59 -77.38 17.39
CA ASN A 624 -8.67 -78.31 17.01
C ASN A 624 -10.02 -77.73 16.55
N ARG A 625 -10.19 -76.41 16.39
CA ARG A 625 -11.39 -75.87 15.70
C ARG A 625 -11.06 -74.67 14.83
N ARG A 626 -10.74 -74.94 13.55
CA ARG A 626 -10.66 -73.89 12.52
C ARG A 626 -12.07 -73.37 12.21
N ARG A 627 -12.49 -72.26 12.80
CA ARG A 627 -13.55 -71.43 12.22
C ARG A 627 -12.93 -70.53 11.17
N ARG A 628 -13.28 -70.79 9.91
CA ARG A 628 -12.89 -69.97 8.75
C ARG A 628 -13.74 -68.70 8.82
N VAL A 629 -13.12 -67.54 9.03
CA VAL A 629 -13.82 -66.25 8.85
C VAL A 629 -14.25 -66.17 7.39
N ASP A 630 -15.55 -66.05 7.18
CA ASP A 630 -16.14 -65.95 5.86
C ASP A 630 -15.85 -64.57 5.28
N LEU A 631 -14.92 -64.53 4.32
CA LEU A 631 -14.47 -63.30 3.67
C LEU A 631 -15.61 -62.62 2.89
N GLU A 632 -16.63 -63.37 2.47
CA GLU A 632 -17.80 -62.82 1.79
C GLU A 632 -18.64 -61.96 2.74
N LYS A 633 -18.71 -62.29 4.04
CA LYS A 633 -19.41 -61.46 5.04
C LYS A 633 -18.67 -60.15 5.34
N VAL A 634 -17.35 -60.16 5.32
CA VAL A 634 -16.54 -58.93 5.48
C VAL A 634 -16.69 -58.02 4.25
N GLN A 635 -16.83 -58.59 3.05
CA GLN A 635 -17.18 -57.84 1.83
C GLN A 635 -18.63 -57.35 1.82
N PHE A 636 -19.57 -58.11 2.36
CA PHE A 636 -20.97 -57.72 2.52
C PHE A 636 -21.11 -56.44 3.37
N TYR A 637 -20.42 -56.36 4.51
CA TYR A 637 -20.49 -55.17 5.38
C TYR A 637 -19.83 -53.92 4.77
N ARG A 638 -18.84 -54.08 3.88
CA ARG A 638 -18.33 -52.96 3.08
C ARG A 638 -19.38 -52.46 2.08
N ASN A 639 -20.11 -53.38 1.44
CA ASN A 639 -21.12 -53.03 0.45
C ASN A 639 -22.40 -52.46 1.10
N GLU A 640 -22.81 -52.94 2.28
CA GLU A 640 -23.88 -52.30 3.07
C GLU A 640 -23.46 -50.90 3.54
N TRP A 641 -22.20 -50.72 3.96
CA TRP A 641 -21.71 -49.41 4.42
C TRP A 641 -21.57 -48.41 3.26
N GLN A 642 -21.14 -48.87 2.07
CA GLN A 642 -21.14 -48.06 0.85
C GLN A 642 -22.55 -47.85 0.26
N GLY A 643 -23.50 -48.76 0.51
CA GLY A 643 -24.91 -48.65 0.12
C GLY A 643 -25.72 -47.74 1.04
N ALA A 644 -25.37 -47.66 2.32
CA ALA A 644 -25.99 -46.73 3.28
C ALA A 644 -25.63 -45.25 3.00
N GLU A 645 -24.54 -44.99 2.26
CA GLU A 645 -24.20 -43.66 1.73
C GLU A 645 -24.94 -43.32 0.42
N ALA A 646 -25.65 -44.29 -0.18
CA ALA A 646 -26.41 -44.14 -1.43
C ALA A 646 -27.90 -44.43 -1.23
N HIS A 647 -28.55 -43.71 -0.31
CA HIS A 647 -30.01 -43.57 -0.34
C HIS A 647 -30.39 -42.21 -0.93
N ASP A 648 -30.96 -42.29 -2.12
CA ASP A 648 -31.65 -41.23 -2.86
C ASP A 648 -32.79 -40.64 -2.00
N PRO A 649 -32.88 -39.31 -1.82
CA PRO A 649 -33.97 -38.70 -1.07
C PRO A 649 -35.15 -38.46 -2.01
N VAL A 650 -36.01 -39.46 -2.15
CA VAL A 650 -37.40 -39.24 -2.61
C VAL A 650 -38.35 -39.99 -1.67
N HIS A 651 -38.67 -39.33 -0.56
CA HIS A 651 -40.06 -39.04 -0.20
C HIS A 651 -40.14 -37.73 0.57
#